data_AF-A0A4P7WTJ0-F1
#
_entry.id   AF-A0A4P7WTJ0-F1
#
_cell.length_a   1.000
_cell.length_b   1.000
_cell.length_c   1.000
_cell.angle_alpha   90.00
_cell.angle_beta   90.00
_cell.angle_gamma   90.00
#
_symmetry.space_group_name_H-M   'P 1'
#
loop_
_entity.id
_entity.type
_entity.pdbx_description
1 polymer ?
#
loop_
_entity_poly.entity_id
_entity_poly.type
_entity_poly.pdbx_seq_one_letter_code
_entity_poly.pdbx_strand_id
1 'polypeptide(L)'
;MLCDLRCLKCDYNNSFESNLKIIVMKTPIIPGRGLVTRTATAMRLDFLESNNVPTNLIADARLDLDDIKNNIESYIGSTEIPLGIVGPLLFNDSDQHELTYCAAGTLEGALVASMNRGAKVISKSGGFSAEVLWQKMTRSPMFIFNIDAEAIRFEHFIKGNFNKIKKVAECYSNHAKLEEISITRLDEVVHLKFVYRTGDASGQNMTTTCTWHAMLFIVDQFKKATTIVPVDFVIEGNGASDKKVSQTNIDAGRGINVVAECSIPEQVIKETLRTTTDKLLKCFNPSKTQALKNGMVGYNINVANAIAAIFVATGQDLASIHESSTGFLHLEKRKESLYIRLTLPNLVIGSVGGGTALPKQSQALKIMKCEGSGKVNRFAKLIAGFALGLEISTYAAIVSGEFAKAHEKLGRNKPVKWFLKSEITPDFIQSNLSNYFKDKKIVTVKPNNDVLLENGILTNIASKVNKKITGFIPFQVNYTNANNILDSKKVLVKSKPLDDDVIKGLHIIAASIDPNLADVLNGAKANLEYHRCHLKEIELYDYLYQNGFENSPNYYGKYVNSKREVYMIIQEYLEADSMRIMNSENNPELWSQEDILNVIKSISRFHKKAKVSDFKHVRQFEPWKSKPFYKKIMAILIRECTDQKNAAVLNDLYHQIEGLQTESETIVLKQTVIHNDFNPRNIAITKAGLPIIYDWELAMVDFPHRDIVEFLSFVLPLHFTKETFFFYLKAHYNIYSSESWKDWLKGYSYSLKVYIITRLSFYEVAGLLVTYDFSKRVLNTALAMLNYLAEDE
;
A
#
# COMPACT_ATOMS: atom_id res chain seq x y z
N MET A 1 43.88 72.14 -5.16
CA MET A 1 42.69 73.02 -5.25
C MET A 1 41.54 72.27 -4.61
N LEU A 2 41.33 72.46 -3.31
CA LEU A 2 40.49 73.51 -2.70
C LEU A 2 39.04 72.99 -2.57
N CYS A 3 38.66 72.62 -1.33
CA CYS A 3 37.78 73.37 -0.42
C CYS A 3 36.33 72.90 -0.58
N ASP A 4 35.72 72.25 0.42
CA ASP A 4 35.35 72.77 1.74
C ASP A 4 34.42 73.99 1.62
N LEU A 5 33.12 73.78 1.84
CA LEU A 5 32.14 74.82 2.12
C LEU A 5 31.10 74.24 3.09
N ARG A 6 31.37 74.51 4.37
CA ARG A 6 30.40 74.48 5.46
C ARG A 6 29.45 75.68 5.39
N CYS A 7 28.37 75.56 6.18
CA CYS A 7 27.47 76.61 6.69
C CYS A 7 26.32 77.03 5.76
N LEU A 8 25.06 77.22 6.19
CA LEU A 8 24.52 77.56 7.51
C LEU A 8 22.97 77.45 7.51
N LYS A 9 22.38 77.25 8.70
CA LYS A 9 20.99 77.56 9.16
C LYS A 9 19.86 76.55 8.89
N CYS A 10 19.38 75.91 9.96
CA CYS A 10 18.15 76.34 10.66
C CYS A 10 17.91 75.47 11.90
N ASP A 11 17.93 76.11 13.08
CA ASP A 11 17.30 75.59 14.30
C ASP A 11 15.78 75.70 14.14
N TYR A 12 15.05 74.60 14.31
CA TYR A 12 13.63 74.63 14.70
C TYR A 12 13.26 73.38 15.50
N ASN A 13 13.26 73.56 16.83
CA ASN A 13 12.28 73.09 17.81
C ASN A 13 11.43 71.82 17.56
N ASN A 14 11.54 70.94 18.54
CA ASN A 14 10.49 70.13 19.17
C ASN A 14 9.84 68.96 18.41
N SER A 15 9.68 67.89 19.19
CA SER A 15 8.98 66.62 18.95
C SER A 15 9.77 65.60 18.13
N PHE A 16 10.43 64.67 18.82
CA PHE A 16 10.19 63.22 18.74
C PHE A 16 11.26 62.49 19.59
N GLU A 17 11.15 62.62 20.92
CA GLU A 17 11.59 61.54 21.81
C GLU A 17 10.58 60.39 21.67
N SER A 18 10.71 59.56 20.63
CA SER A 18 10.00 58.29 20.58
C SER A 18 10.79 57.26 21.36
N ASN A 19 10.41 57.12 22.64
CA ASN A 19 10.69 55.98 23.50
C ASN A 19 10.40 54.65 22.77
N LEU A 20 11.42 54.03 22.18
CA LEU A 20 11.38 52.62 21.80
C LEU A 20 11.46 51.78 23.08
N LYS A 21 10.33 51.67 23.79
CA LYS A 21 10.13 50.62 24.80
C LYS A 21 10.12 49.29 24.06
N ILE A 22 11.29 48.64 23.98
CA ILE A 22 11.37 47.21 23.63
C ILE A 22 10.50 46.48 24.66
N ILE A 23 9.34 46.02 24.25
CA ILE A 23 8.51 45.13 25.07
C ILE A 23 9.31 43.83 25.15
N VAL A 24 10.05 43.64 26.25
CA VAL A 24 10.70 42.37 26.54
C VAL A 24 9.59 41.39 26.94
N MET A 25 8.99 40.74 25.94
CA MET A 25 8.15 39.56 26.21
C MET A 25 9.03 38.54 26.92
N LYS A 26 8.65 38.17 28.14
CA LYS A 26 9.35 37.13 28.89
C LYS A 26 9.09 35.80 28.18
N THR A 27 10.08 35.30 27.44
CA THR A 27 9.94 34.04 26.68
C THR A 27 9.73 32.88 27.67
N PRO A 28 8.63 32.11 27.55
CA PRO A 28 8.38 30.99 28.45
C PRO A 28 9.44 29.90 28.28
N ILE A 29 9.85 29.31 29.41
CA ILE A 29 10.85 28.24 29.44
C ILE A 29 10.12 26.90 29.32
N ILE A 30 10.47 26.11 28.31
CA ILE A 30 9.93 24.75 28.17
C ILE A 30 10.57 23.87 29.27
N PRO A 31 9.78 23.11 30.04
CA PRO A 31 10.30 22.29 31.12
C PRO A 31 11.28 21.20 30.66
N GLY A 32 12.34 20.98 31.43
CA GLY A 32 13.22 19.80 31.30
C GLY A 32 13.88 19.60 29.93
N ARG A 33 14.14 20.67 29.14
CA ARG A 33 14.60 20.57 27.73
C ARG A 33 15.70 19.54 27.47
N GLY A 34 16.70 19.44 28.34
CA GLY A 34 17.83 18.51 28.21
C GLY A 34 17.60 17.11 28.78
N LEU A 35 16.41 16.81 29.31
CA LEU A 35 16.09 15.55 29.97
C LEU A 35 15.05 14.75 29.19
N VAL A 36 15.42 13.51 28.86
CA VAL A 36 14.54 12.51 28.25
C VAL A 36 14.11 11.52 29.34
N THR A 37 13.26 11.98 30.25
CA THR A 37 12.70 11.17 31.35
C THR A 37 11.18 11.27 31.33
N ARG A 38 10.49 10.31 31.96
CA ARG A 38 9.02 10.33 32.05
C ARG A 38 8.52 11.63 32.68
N THR A 39 9.14 12.05 33.79
CA THR A 39 8.80 13.29 34.49
C THR A 39 8.99 14.52 33.60
N ALA A 40 10.15 14.64 32.93
CA ALA A 40 10.42 15.79 32.07
C ALA A 40 9.47 15.85 30.87
N THR A 41 9.12 14.69 30.30
CA THR A 41 8.15 14.58 29.21
C THR A 41 6.74 14.97 29.68
N ALA A 42 6.29 14.49 30.84
CA ALA A 42 4.99 14.88 31.42
C ALA A 42 4.92 16.40 31.64
N MET A 43 5.94 17.00 32.26
CA MET A 43 5.98 18.45 32.46
C MET A 43 5.89 19.24 31.13
N ARG A 44 6.46 18.72 30.04
CA ARG A 44 6.34 19.34 28.72
C ARG A 44 4.94 19.21 28.13
N LEU A 45 4.30 18.05 28.31
CA LEU A 45 2.93 17.83 27.87
C LEU A 45 1.95 18.73 28.63
N ASP A 46 2.07 18.82 29.96
CA ASP A 46 1.28 19.72 30.80
C ASP A 46 1.47 21.19 30.40
N PHE A 47 2.72 21.58 30.09
CA PHE A 47 3.02 22.90 29.57
C PHE A 47 2.32 23.18 28.24
N LEU A 48 2.30 22.23 27.31
CA LEU A 48 1.63 22.38 26.02
C LEU A 48 0.10 22.41 26.17
N GLU A 49 -0.46 21.56 27.03
CA GLU A 49 -1.89 21.55 27.35
C GLU A 49 -2.34 22.88 27.99
N SER A 50 -1.56 23.41 28.93
CA SER A 50 -1.81 24.73 29.55
C SER A 50 -1.79 25.89 28.55
N ASN A 51 -1.15 25.69 27.39
CA ASN A 51 -1.13 26.65 26.27
C ASN A 51 -2.16 26.31 25.18
N ASN A 52 -3.12 25.42 25.44
CA ASN A 52 -4.13 24.95 24.50
C ASN A 52 -3.55 24.31 23.21
N VAL A 53 -2.41 23.63 23.31
CA VAL A 53 -1.79 22.90 22.20
C VAL A 53 -2.16 21.41 22.29
N PRO A 54 -2.91 20.84 21.34
CA PRO A 54 -3.33 19.44 21.39
C PRO A 54 -2.17 18.49 21.07
N THR A 55 -1.89 17.55 21.98
CA THR A 55 -0.76 16.61 21.88
C THR A 55 -1.15 15.15 22.11
N ASN A 56 -2.44 14.85 22.35
CA ASN A 56 -2.94 13.54 22.76
C ASN A 56 -2.48 12.37 21.86
N LEU A 57 -2.46 12.56 20.54
CA LEU A 57 -2.00 11.51 19.61
C LEU A 57 -0.48 11.41 19.49
N ILE A 58 0.24 12.52 19.68
CA ILE A 58 1.71 12.53 19.63
C ILE A 58 2.27 11.88 20.89
N ALA A 59 1.65 12.16 22.04
CA ALA A 59 2.03 11.64 23.35
C ALA A 59 1.82 10.13 23.49
N ASP A 60 0.89 9.54 22.71
CA ASP A 60 0.69 8.09 22.63
C ASP A 60 1.82 7.41 21.83
N ALA A 61 3.01 7.40 22.42
CA ALA A 61 4.22 6.87 21.83
C ALA A 61 4.65 5.57 22.52
N ARG A 62 5.09 4.60 21.71
CA ARG A 62 5.57 3.28 22.19
C ARG A 62 7.09 3.15 22.24
N LEU A 63 7.83 4.25 22.12
CA LEU A 63 9.28 4.24 22.20
C LEU A 63 9.72 4.18 23.66
N ASP A 64 10.72 3.36 23.95
CA ASP A 64 11.39 3.39 25.25
C ASP A 64 12.27 4.63 25.34
N LEU A 65 12.19 5.35 26.47
CA LEU A 65 12.99 6.55 26.70
C LEU A 65 14.48 6.21 26.81
N ASP A 66 14.82 5.03 27.33
CA ASP A 66 16.21 4.60 27.45
C ASP A 66 16.89 4.39 26.09
N ASP A 67 16.11 3.99 25.09
CA ASP A 67 16.58 3.79 23.71
C ASP A 67 16.85 5.10 22.98
N ILE A 68 16.13 6.18 23.32
CA ILE A 68 16.16 7.47 22.58
C ILE A 68 16.87 8.61 23.32
N LYS A 69 17.40 8.36 24.53
CA LYS A 69 18.03 9.40 25.37
C LYS A 69 19.18 10.16 24.70
N ASN A 70 19.83 9.56 23.70
CA ASN A 70 20.92 10.14 22.93
C ASN A 70 20.52 10.52 21.50
N ASN A 71 19.23 10.49 21.18
CA ASN A 71 18.70 10.68 19.83
C ASN A 71 17.85 11.93 19.71
N ILE A 72 17.34 12.46 20.82
CA ILE A 72 16.42 13.60 20.83
C ILE A 72 16.48 14.34 22.16
N GLU A 73 16.22 15.65 22.12
CA GLU A 73 15.99 16.49 23.30
C GLU A 73 14.54 16.98 23.33
N SER A 74 14.07 17.44 24.49
CA SER A 74 12.69 17.98 24.64
C SER A 74 11.58 17.05 24.13
N TYR A 75 11.72 15.74 24.37
CA TYR A 75 10.80 14.72 23.89
C TYR A 75 9.36 14.93 24.37
N ILE A 76 8.39 14.85 23.44
CA ILE A 76 6.94 14.97 23.69
C ILE A 76 6.13 13.77 23.16
N GLY A 77 6.80 12.78 22.56
CA GLY A 77 6.14 11.67 21.88
C GLY A 77 6.72 11.40 20.49
N SER A 78 6.00 10.68 19.63
CA SER A 78 6.52 10.21 18.35
C SER A 78 5.48 10.22 17.23
N THR A 79 5.95 10.28 15.99
CA THR A 79 5.14 10.03 14.79
C THR A 79 5.49 8.68 14.18
N GLU A 80 4.50 7.97 13.65
CA GLU A 80 4.70 6.67 12.99
C GLU A 80 4.81 6.82 11.48
N ILE A 81 5.78 6.12 10.87
CA ILE A 81 5.92 5.98 9.42
C ILE A 81 5.64 4.51 9.06
N PRO A 82 4.64 4.22 8.20
CA PRO A 82 4.37 2.86 7.75
C PRO A 82 5.57 2.26 7.02
N LEU A 83 5.91 1.01 7.33
CA LEU A 83 6.93 0.25 6.62
C LEU A 83 6.27 -0.80 5.70
N GLY A 84 6.77 -0.89 4.47
CA GLY A 84 6.47 -1.97 3.53
C GLY A 84 7.71 -2.82 3.25
N ILE A 85 7.48 -4.04 2.77
CA ILE A 85 8.55 -4.93 2.30
C ILE A 85 8.73 -4.78 0.79
N VAL A 86 9.99 -4.70 0.36
CA VAL A 86 10.40 -4.67 -1.04
C VAL A 86 11.23 -5.91 -1.34
N GLY A 87 10.84 -6.68 -2.35
CA GLY A 87 11.58 -7.84 -2.83
C GLY A 87 10.68 -9.00 -3.28
N PRO A 88 11.28 -10.16 -3.60
CA PRO A 88 12.71 -10.40 -3.58
C PRO A 88 13.45 -9.67 -4.71
N LEU A 89 14.66 -9.20 -4.42
CA LEU A 89 15.62 -8.65 -5.38
C LEU A 89 16.83 -9.59 -5.48
N LEU A 90 17.06 -10.18 -6.64
CA LEU A 90 18.22 -11.04 -6.91
C LEU A 90 19.49 -10.21 -6.98
N PHE A 91 20.35 -10.38 -5.98
CA PHE A 91 21.64 -9.73 -5.85
C PHE A 91 22.76 -10.71 -6.18
N ASN A 92 23.65 -10.30 -7.09
CA ASN A 92 24.83 -11.05 -7.51
C ASN A 92 26.07 -10.36 -6.94
N ASP A 93 26.75 -11.01 -6.00
CA ASP A 93 28.01 -10.52 -5.43
C ASP A 93 29.10 -11.57 -5.58
N SER A 94 30.03 -11.34 -6.50
CA SER A 94 31.02 -12.34 -6.92
C SER A 94 30.32 -13.65 -7.33
N ASP A 95 30.61 -14.78 -6.68
CA ASP A 95 30.01 -16.09 -6.98
C ASP A 95 28.72 -16.36 -6.17
N GLN A 96 28.22 -15.39 -5.40
CA GLN A 96 27.00 -15.54 -4.60
C GLN A 96 25.79 -14.91 -5.28
N HIS A 97 24.71 -15.70 -5.37
CA HIS A 97 23.40 -15.28 -5.87
C HIS A 97 22.39 -15.37 -4.72
N GLU A 98 21.82 -14.23 -4.33
CA GLU A 98 20.94 -14.16 -3.17
C GLU A 98 19.66 -13.37 -3.47
N LEU A 99 18.50 -13.92 -3.09
CA LEU A 99 17.27 -13.16 -3.03
C LEU A 99 17.26 -12.31 -1.76
N THR A 100 17.28 -11.00 -1.93
CA THR A 100 17.34 -10.02 -0.84
C THR A 100 16.03 -9.24 -0.70
N TYR A 101 15.79 -8.72 0.50
CA TYR A 101 14.60 -7.94 0.83
C TYR A 101 15.01 -6.64 1.52
N CYS A 102 14.16 -5.62 1.43
CA CYS A 102 14.38 -4.32 2.05
C CYS A 102 13.10 -3.83 2.72
N ALA A 103 13.22 -3.30 3.93
CA ALA A 103 12.16 -2.53 4.55
C ALA A 103 12.21 -1.08 4.04
N ALA A 104 11.08 -0.56 3.59
CA ALA A 104 10.94 0.79 3.04
C ALA A 104 9.81 1.53 3.77
N GLY A 105 10.12 2.64 4.42
CA GLY A 105 9.16 3.47 5.15
C GLY A 105 8.66 4.65 4.33
N THR A 106 7.35 4.85 4.20
CA THR A 106 6.83 5.99 3.42
C THR A 106 5.37 6.32 3.74
N LEU A 107 4.99 7.58 3.48
CA LEU A 107 3.60 8.04 3.44
C LEU A 107 3.11 8.27 1.99
N GLU A 108 3.97 8.07 1.00
CA GLU A 108 3.63 8.18 -0.41
C GLU A 108 3.04 6.85 -0.93
N GLY A 109 1.77 6.90 -1.35
CA GLY A 109 1.13 5.78 -2.02
C GLY A 109 1.87 5.37 -3.30
N ALA A 110 1.81 4.09 -3.66
CA ALA A 110 2.50 3.48 -4.82
C ALA A 110 4.02 3.34 -4.74
N LEU A 111 4.74 4.01 -3.84
CA LEU A 111 6.21 3.94 -3.80
C LEU A 111 6.72 2.50 -3.60
N VAL A 112 6.30 1.83 -2.52
CA VAL A 112 6.70 0.44 -2.22
C VAL A 112 6.27 -0.52 -3.34
N ALA A 113 5.11 -0.29 -3.96
CA ALA A 113 4.65 -1.10 -5.09
C ALA A 113 5.55 -0.92 -6.34
N SER A 114 5.99 0.31 -6.61
CA SER A 114 6.94 0.60 -7.70
C SER A 114 8.32 -0.02 -7.43
N MET A 115 8.82 0.07 -6.20
CA MET A 115 10.08 -0.59 -5.81
C MET A 115 9.97 -2.12 -5.99
N ASN A 116 8.83 -2.74 -5.63
CA ASN A 116 8.57 -4.17 -5.86
C ASN A 116 8.51 -4.54 -7.35
N ARG A 117 7.85 -3.73 -8.18
CA ARG A 117 7.85 -3.93 -9.65
C ARG A 117 9.28 -3.89 -10.20
N GLY A 118 10.09 -2.94 -9.75
CA GLY A 118 11.51 -2.84 -10.09
C GLY A 118 12.31 -4.08 -9.68
N ALA A 119 12.16 -4.52 -8.43
CA ALA A 119 12.82 -5.72 -7.92
C ALA A 119 12.44 -6.98 -8.70
N LYS A 120 11.17 -7.13 -9.07
CA LYS A 120 10.67 -8.21 -9.92
C LYS A 120 11.30 -8.19 -11.30
N VAL A 121 11.42 -7.01 -11.93
CA VAL A 121 12.03 -6.84 -13.25
C VAL A 121 13.50 -7.24 -13.23
N ILE A 122 14.27 -6.73 -12.27
CA ILE A 122 15.69 -7.06 -12.12
C ILE A 122 15.87 -8.56 -11.88
N SER A 123 15.10 -9.14 -10.96
CA SER A 123 15.23 -10.57 -10.61
C SER A 123 14.87 -11.49 -11.77
N LYS A 124 13.82 -11.17 -12.54
CA LYS A 124 13.48 -11.89 -13.77
C LYS A 124 14.53 -11.77 -14.87
N SER A 125 15.44 -10.81 -14.77
CA SER A 125 16.48 -10.51 -15.74
C SER A 125 17.86 -11.05 -15.36
N GLY A 126 17.93 -11.92 -14.35
CA GLY A 126 19.19 -12.50 -13.86
C GLY A 126 19.85 -11.73 -12.71
N GLY A 127 19.18 -10.71 -12.16
CA GLY A 127 19.64 -9.97 -10.99
C GLY A 127 20.46 -8.71 -11.32
N PHE A 128 20.98 -8.07 -10.27
CA PHE A 128 21.90 -6.94 -10.39
C PHE A 128 23.23 -7.26 -9.70
N SER A 129 24.29 -6.60 -10.16
CA SER A 129 25.60 -6.59 -9.51
C SER A 129 25.91 -5.18 -9.03
N ALA A 130 26.74 -5.05 -8.00
CA ALA A 130 27.16 -3.74 -7.52
C ALA A 130 28.58 -3.72 -6.94
N GLU A 131 29.27 -2.60 -7.11
CA GLU A 131 30.65 -2.38 -6.66
C GLU A 131 30.77 -1.08 -5.88
N VAL A 132 31.53 -1.11 -4.78
CA VAL A 132 31.87 0.07 -3.99
C VAL A 132 33.25 0.56 -4.41
N LEU A 133 33.33 1.79 -4.92
CA LEU A 133 34.58 2.38 -5.41
C LEU A 133 35.38 3.03 -4.28
N TRP A 134 34.70 3.68 -3.34
CA TRP A 134 35.35 4.28 -2.18
C TRP A 134 34.39 4.47 -1.01
N GLN A 135 34.98 4.63 0.17
CA GLN A 135 34.32 5.07 1.41
C GLN A 135 35.20 6.18 2.02
N LYS A 136 34.66 7.39 2.11
CA LYS A 136 35.38 8.57 2.63
C LYS A 136 34.43 9.47 3.39
N MET A 137 34.71 9.82 4.64
CA MET A 137 34.00 10.90 5.33
C MET A 137 34.91 12.11 5.50
N THR A 138 34.36 13.32 5.38
CA THR A 138 35.16 14.54 5.36
C THR A 138 34.72 15.53 6.42
N ARG A 139 35.69 16.32 6.91
CA ARG A 139 35.45 17.49 7.77
C ARG A 139 36.39 18.61 7.32
N SER A 140 35.91 19.84 7.24
CA SER A 140 36.67 20.94 6.62
C SER A 140 36.79 22.17 7.51
N PRO A 141 37.63 22.14 8.55
CA PRO A 141 37.91 23.32 9.35
C PRO A 141 38.50 24.48 8.53
N MET A 142 38.34 25.68 9.07
CA MET A 142 38.79 26.95 8.49
C MET A 142 39.56 27.75 9.54
N PHE A 143 40.67 28.34 9.12
CA PHE A 143 41.58 29.15 9.95
C PHE A 143 41.74 30.52 9.29
N ILE A 144 41.65 31.59 10.07
CA ILE A 144 41.76 32.97 9.59
C ILE A 144 43.04 33.58 10.18
N PHE A 145 43.81 34.28 9.35
CA PHE A 145 45.04 34.97 9.74
C PHE A 145 44.93 36.48 9.51
N ASN A 146 45.90 37.27 10.00
CA ASN A 146 45.87 38.72 9.77
C ASN A 146 46.35 39.10 8.37
N ILE A 147 47.27 38.32 7.82
CA ILE A 147 47.90 38.56 6.51
C ILE A 147 48.16 37.24 5.78
N ASP A 148 48.16 37.29 4.45
CA ASP A 148 48.38 36.12 3.59
C ASP A 148 49.72 35.39 3.87
N ALA A 149 50.77 36.13 4.24
CA ALA A 149 52.08 35.54 4.58
C ALA A 149 52.01 34.57 5.77
N GLU A 150 51.11 34.80 6.73
CA GLU A 150 50.88 33.90 7.86
C GLU A 150 50.16 32.62 7.40
N ALA A 151 49.15 32.77 6.54
CA ALA A 151 48.41 31.66 5.94
C ALA A 151 49.35 30.75 5.10
N ILE A 152 50.29 31.32 4.35
CA ILE A 152 51.32 30.56 3.62
C ILE A 152 52.20 29.76 4.58
N ARG A 153 52.65 30.36 5.70
CA ARG A 153 53.44 29.64 6.71
C ARG A 153 52.64 28.51 7.34
N PHE A 154 51.36 28.73 7.60
CA PHE A 154 50.45 27.71 8.12
C PHE A 154 50.28 26.55 7.14
N GLU A 155 50.07 26.81 5.85
CA GLU A 155 50.00 25.77 4.81
C GLU A 155 51.26 24.88 4.81
N HIS A 156 52.45 25.47 4.85
CA HIS A 156 53.71 24.72 4.92
C HIS A 156 53.82 23.90 6.21
N PHE A 157 53.37 24.46 7.34
CA PHE A 157 53.36 23.76 8.62
C PHE A 157 52.47 22.51 8.59
N ILE A 158 51.28 22.59 7.99
CA ILE A 158 50.37 21.43 7.85
C ILE A 158 51.02 20.35 7.00
N LYS A 159 51.57 20.70 5.83
CA LYS A 159 52.25 19.74 4.94
C LYS A 159 53.42 19.04 5.66
N GLY A 160 54.23 19.78 6.41
CA GLY A 160 55.38 19.25 7.15
C GLY A 160 55.02 18.40 8.38
N ASN A 161 53.79 18.50 8.90
CA ASN A 161 53.39 17.85 10.15
C ASN A 161 52.22 16.86 10.01
N PHE A 162 51.83 16.48 8.78
CA PHE A 162 50.71 15.56 8.52
C PHE A 162 50.72 14.32 9.42
N ASN A 163 51.85 13.60 9.53
CA ASN A 163 51.93 12.37 10.33
C ASN A 163 51.66 12.61 11.83
N LYS A 164 52.08 13.76 12.38
CA LYS A 164 51.80 14.11 13.77
C LYS A 164 50.33 14.47 13.96
N ILE A 165 49.76 15.24 13.04
CA ILE A 165 48.34 15.62 13.03
C ILE A 165 47.47 14.36 12.93
N LYS A 166 47.81 13.45 12.01
CA LYS A 166 47.18 12.14 11.84
C LYS A 166 47.18 11.33 13.13
N LYS A 167 48.34 11.18 13.77
CA LYS A 167 48.45 10.45 15.04
C LYS A 167 47.51 11.02 16.11
N VAL A 168 47.43 12.35 16.24
CA VAL A 168 46.53 12.99 17.21
C VAL A 168 45.07 12.77 16.86
N ALA A 169 44.69 12.96 15.59
CA ALA A 169 43.31 12.77 15.14
C ALA A 169 42.80 11.35 15.41
N GLU A 170 43.64 10.35 15.13
CA GLU A 170 43.30 8.92 15.27
C GLU A 170 43.26 8.47 16.75
N CYS A 171 43.85 9.20 17.71
CA CYS A 171 43.74 8.87 19.13
C CYS A 171 42.30 8.99 19.69
N TYR A 172 41.42 9.70 19.00
CA TYR A 172 40.04 9.95 19.47
C TYR A 172 39.01 8.99 18.85
N SER A 173 39.44 7.97 18.11
CA SER A 173 38.56 6.91 17.61
C SER A 173 39.33 5.63 17.25
N ASN A 174 38.76 4.48 17.60
CA ASN A 174 39.30 3.18 17.18
C ASN A 174 38.98 2.83 15.71
N HIS A 175 38.11 3.61 15.05
CA HIS A 175 37.61 3.31 13.71
C HIS A 175 37.99 4.35 12.66
N ALA A 176 38.20 5.61 13.08
CA ALA A 176 38.57 6.67 12.15
C ALA A 176 40.03 6.55 11.75
N LYS A 177 40.31 6.54 10.44
CA LYS A 177 41.67 6.60 9.88
C LYS A 177 41.79 7.81 8.98
N LEU A 178 42.67 8.76 9.31
CA LEU A 178 42.91 9.96 8.52
C LEU A 178 43.77 9.61 7.31
N GLU A 179 43.22 9.67 6.11
CA GLU A 179 43.93 9.34 4.87
C GLU A 179 44.65 10.56 4.29
N GLU A 180 44.01 11.73 4.34
CA GLU A 180 44.48 12.93 3.65
C GLU A 180 44.06 14.20 4.39
N ILE A 181 44.86 15.26 4.28
CA ILE A 181 44.43 16.64 4.52
C ILE A 181 44.67 17.45 3.25
N SER A 182 43.62 17.77 2.51
CA SER A 182 43.71 18.67 1.36
C SER A 182 43.66 20.12 1.85
N ILE A 183 44.52 20.99 1.33
CA ILE A 183 44.62 22.39 1.77
C ILE A 183 44.08 23.30 0.66
N THR A 184 43.19 24.23 1.03
CA THR A 184 42.72 25.30 0.13
C THR A 184 42.90 26.63 0.83
N ARG A 185 43.79 27.48 0.30
CA ARG A 185 44.03 28.83 0.79
C ARG A 185 43.31 29.83 -0.11
N LEU A 186 42.60 30.77 0.53
CA LEU A 186 41.93 31.91 -0.07
C LEU A 186 42.40 33.14 0.71
N ASP A 187 43.42 33.81 0.19
CA ASP A 187 44.10 34.92 0.86
C ASP A 187 44.53 34.53 2.31
N GLU A 188 44.19 35.34 3.31
CA GLU A 188 44.47 35.08 4.73
C GLU A 188 43.65 33.94 5.36
N VAL A 189 42.85 33.21 4.59
CA VAL A 189 42.00 32.11 5.07
C VAL A 189 42.50 30.77 4.55
N VAL A 190 42.66 29.79 5.44
CA VAL A 190 43.06 28.42 5.09
C VAL A 190 41.99 27.41 5.49
N HIS A 191 41.44 26.70 4.50
CA HIS A 191 40.59 25.54 4.71
C HIS A 191 41.44 24.26 4.67
N LEU A 192 41.23 23.39 5.67
CA LEU A 192 41.86 22.07 5.70
C LEU A 192 40.77 21.00 5.58
N LYS A 193 40.73 20.27 4.48
CA LYS A 193 39.79 19.18 4.25
C LYS A 193 40.38 17.86 4.74
N PHE A 194 39.99 17.44 5.94
CA PHE A 194 40.37 16.15 6.51
C PHE A 194 39.51 15.05 5.86
N VAL A 195 40.15 14.00 5.35
CA VAL A 195 39.50 12.86 4.68
C VAL A 195 39.77 11.59 5.49
N TYR A 196 38.70 10.96 5.98
CA TYR A 196 38.77 9.78 6.85
C TYR A 196 38.12 8.55 6.21
N ARG A 197 38.62 7.36 6.54
CA ARG A 197 37.81 6.13 6.57
C ARG A 197 37.18 5.96 7.94
N THR A 198 35.97 5.42 8.01
CA THR A 198 35.14 5.45 9.23
C THR A 198 34.60 4.08 9.66
N GLY A 199 35.12 3.00 9.08
CA GLY A 199 34.61 1.65 9.31
C GLY A 199 33.16 1.54 8.85
N ASP A 200 32.30 0.98 9.71
CA ASP A 200 30.88 0.76 9.42
C ASP A 200 29.95 1.90 9.86
N ALA A 201 30.48 2.93 10.52
CA ALA A 201 29.73 4.12 10.90
C ALA A 201 29.69 5.13 9.74
N SER A 202 28.61 5.92 9.63
CA SER A 202 28.56 7.07 8.71
C SER A 202 29.69 8.07 9.01
N GLY A 203 30.02 8.20 10.29
CA GLY A 203 31.24 8.83 10.76
C GLY A 203 31.19 10.34 10.94
N GLN A 204 30.05 11.00 10.69
CA GLN A 204 29.92 12.46 10.80
C GLN A 204 30.31 13.01 12.19
N ASN A 205 29.83 12.39 13.28
CA ASN A 205 30.16 12.82 14.65
C ASN A 205 31.60 12.46 15.03
N MET A 206 32.04 11.27 14.59
CA MET A 206 33.37 10.75 14.88
C MET A 206 34.45 11.64 14.25
N THR A 207 34.30 12.02 12.98
CA THR A 207 35.27 12.90 12.31
C THR A 207 35.28 14.29 12.93
N THR A 208 34.14 14.82 13.41
CA THR A 208 34.11 16.08 14.16
C THR A 208 35.00 16.04 15.39
N THR A 209 34.89 15.01 16.23
CA THR A 209 35.74 14.87 17.43
C THR A 209 37.22 14.72 17.05
N CYS A 210 37.54 13.82 16.11
CA CYS A 210 38.91 13.62 15.65
C CYS A 210 39.54 14.91 15.09
N THR A 211 38.80 15.65 14.26
CA THR A 211 39.27 16.90 13.66
C THR A 211 39.38 18.00 14.70
N TRP A 212 38.44 18.14 15.63
CA TRP A 212 38.50 19.16 16.68
C TRP A 212 39.79 19.08 17.50
N HIS A 213 40.14 17.89 17.98
CA HIS A 213 41.38 17.72 18.74
C HIS A 213 42.64 17.88 17.88
N ALA A 214 42.57 17.49 16.60
CA ALA A 214 43.65 17.77 15.66
C ALA A 214 43.84 19.28 15.45
N MET A 215 42.77 20.07 15.37
CA MET A 215 42.84 21.53 15.26
C MET A 215 43.47 22.17 16.48
N LEU A 216 43.06 21.77 17.69
CA LEU A 216 43.65 22.29 18.93
C LEU A 216 45.16 22.01 18.98
N PHE A 217 45.57 20.80 18.58
CA PHE A 217 46.98 20.46 18.44
C PHE A 217 47.69 21.31 17.38
N ILE A 218 47.08 21.48 16.20
CA ILE A 218 47.63 22.31 15.12
C ILE A 218 47.88 23.73 15.60
N VAL A 219 46.91 24.36 16.25
CA VAL A 219 47.00 25.75 16.73
C VAL A 219 48.11 25.89 17.77
N ASP A 220 48.16 24.99 18.77
CA ASP A 220 49.19 25.00 19.80
C ASP A 220 50.61 24.82 19.21
N GLN A 221 50.78 23.85 18.32
CA GLN A 221 52.09 23.54 17.74
C GLN A 221 52.55 24.58 16.72
N PHE A 222 51.62 25.14 15.94
CA PHE A 222 51.92 26.22 14.99
C PHE A 222 52.38 27.48 15.73
N LYS A 223 51.68 27.84 16.81
CA LYS A 223 52.07 28.95 17.70
C LYS A 223 53.47 28.73 18.28
N LYS A 224 53.77 27.52 18.77
CA LYS A 224 55.09 27.16 19.29
C LYS A 224 56.20 27.26 18.25
N ALA A 225 55.91 26.89 16.99
CA ALA A 225 56.90 26.87 15.92
C ALA A 225 57.15 28.26 15.29
N THR A 226 56.17 29.16 15.31
CA THR A 226 56.22 30.40 14.51
C THR A 226 55.91 31.69 15.29
N THR A 227 55.40 31.59 16.52
CA THR A 227 54.83 32.70 17.32
C THR A 227 53.52 33.28 16.75
N ILE A 228 53.06 32.81 15.58
CA ILE A 228 51.82 33.26 14.94
C ILE A 228 50.62 32.55 15.57
N VAL A 229 49.53 33.29 15.79
CA VAL A 229 48.25 32.76 16.28
C VAL A 229 47.17 33.08 15.25
N PRO A 230 46.36 32.11 14.79
CA PRO A 230 45.19 32.42 13.97
C PRO A 230 44.27 33.42 14.67
N VAL A 231 43.70 34.35 13.92
CA VAL A 231 42.69 35.31 14.40
C VAL A 231 41.48 34.55 14.93
N ASP A 232 41.02 33.57 14.18
CA ASP A 232 39.93 32.66 14.57
C ASP A 232 40.07 31.34 13.81
N PHE A 233 39.40 30.31 14.31
CA PHE A 233 39.25 29.04 13.61
C PHE A 233 37.94 28.34 13.97
N VAL A 234 37.32 27.71 12.98
CA VAL A 234 36.05 27.00 13.13
C VAL A 234 36.16 25.58 12.58
N ILE A 235 35.39 24.66 13.18
CA ILE A 235 35.42 23.23 12.84
C ILE A 235 34.90 22.92 11.43
N GLU A 236 34.06 23.79 10.87
CA GLU A 236 33.46 23.64 9.54
C GLU A 236 33.39 24.99 8.82
N GLY A 237 34.26 25.17 7.82
CA GLY A 237 34.24 26.28 6.87
C GLY A 237 33.40 25.99 5.62
N ASN A 238 32.47 25.03 5.71
CA ASN A 238 31.56 24.57 4.65
C ASN A 238 32.22 23.81 3.47
N GLY A 239 33.53 23.52 3.56
CA GLY A 239 34.28 22.78 2.53
C GLY A 239 34.03 21.26 2.52
N ALA A 240 33.47 20.69 3.60
CA ALA A 240 32.97 19.31 3.61
C ALA A 240 31.60 19.22 2.92
N SER A 241 30.86 20.34 2.92
CA SER A 241 29.50 20.44 2.42
C SER A 241 28.56 19.41 3.06
N ASP A 242 28.72 19.18 4.36
CA ASP A 242 27.93 18.23 5.17
C ASP A 242 26.46 18.63 5.19
N LYS A 243 25.58 17.76 4.67
CA LYS A 243 24.16 18.02 4.46
C LYS A 243 23.93 19.14 3.43
N LYS A 244 24.73 19.17 2.36
CA LYS A 244 24.50 20.01 1.16
C LYS A 244 24.87 19.22 -0.10
N VAL A 245 24.19 19.52 -1.20
CA VAL A 245 24.61 19.01 -2.53
C VAL A 245 25.83 19.78 -2.99
N SER A 246 26.89 19.07 -3.38
CA SER A 246 28.17 19.69 -3.77
C SER A 246 28.84 18.89 -4.88
N GLN A 247 29.22 19.57 -5.96
CA GLN A 247 29.99 18.98 -7.06
C GLN A 247 31.33 18.44 -6.55
N THR A 248 31.99 19.15 -5.64
CA THR A 248 33.24 18.70 -5.04
C THR A 248 33.09 17.39 -4.28
N ASN A 249 31.95 17.12 -3.65
CA ASN A 249 31.72 15.83 -2.99
C ASN A 249 31.59 14.70 -4.01
N ILE A 250 30.94 14.95 -5.15
CA ILE A 250 30.84 13.99 -6.25
C ILE A 250 32.24 13.64 -6.78
N ASP A 251 33.09 14.66 -6.97
CA ASP A 251 34.39 14.50 -7.62
C ASP A 251 35.46 13.96 -6.67
N ALA A 252 35.57 14.51 -5.45
CA ALA A 252 36.59 14.13 -4.47
C ALA A 252 36.17 12.97 -3.55
N GLY A 253 34.86 12.72 -3.47
CA GLY A 253 34.23 11.69 -2.64
C GLY A 253 33.78 12.20 -1.27
N ARG A 254 32.57 11.81 -0.87
CA ARG A 254 32.06 11.89 0.51
C ARG A 254 30.99 10.81 0.73
N GLY A 255 30.98 10.12 1.86
CA GLY A 255 30.20 8.89 2.03
C GLY A 255 30.79 7.75 1.21
N ILE A 256 29.92 6.94 0.62
CA ILE A 256 30.26 5.76 -0.18
C ILE A 256 29.89 6.04 -1.64
N ASN A 257 30.82 5.77 -2.56
CA ASN A 257 30.48 5.65 -3.98
C ASN A 257 30.20 4.20 -4.31
N VAL A 258 28.98 3.95 -4.79
CA VAL A 258 28.52 2.64 -5.21
C VAL A 258 27.89 2.71 -6.59
N VAL A 259 28.22 1.72 -7.42
CA VAL A 259 27.68 1.53 -8.76
C VAL A 259 26.88 0.24 -8.77
N ALA A 260 25.61 0.29 -9.19
CA ALA A 260 24.77 -0.89 -9.41
C ALA A 260 24.39 -0.99 -10.88
N GLU A 261 24.35 -2.21 -11.42
CA GLU A 261 24.04 -2.46 -12.83
C GLU A 261 23.25 -3.75 -13.06
N CYS A 262 22.45 -3.76 -14.12
CA CYS A 262 21.75 -4.95 -14.62
C CYS A 262 21.50 -4.86 -16.13
N SER A 263 21.18 -5.99 -16.76
CA SER A 263 20.72 -6.03 -18.16
C SER A 263 19.31 -6.61 -18.22
N ILE A 264 18.36 -5.91 -18.84
CA ILE A 264 16.96 -6.33 -18.90
C ILE A 264 16.61 -6.78 -20.33
N PRO A 265 16.22 -8.05 -20.55
CA PRO A 265 15.78 -8.53 -21.86
C PRO A 265 14.56 -7.78 -22.40
N GLU A 266 14.49 -7.58 -23.71
CA GLU A 266 13.36 -6.88 -24.37
C GLU A 266 11.99 -7.52 -24.01
N GLN A 267 11.95 -8.84 -23.87
CA GLN A 267 10.74 -9.55 -23.45
C GLN A 267 10.23 -9.09 -22.08
N VAL A 268 11.13 -8.99 -21.09
CA VAL A 268 10.76 -8.54 -19.73
C VAL A 268 10.29 -7.09 -19.74
N ILE A 269 10.91 -6.23 -20.57
CA ILE A 269 10.49 -4.83 -20.74
C ILE A 269 9.07 -4.77 -21.31
N LYS A 270 8.75 -5.56 -22.33
CA LYS A 270 7.40 -5.59 -22.91
C LYS A 270 6.36 -6.11 -21.94
N GLU A 271 6.62 -7.25 -21.31
CA GLU A 271 5.65 -7.94 -20.46
C GLU A 271 5.43 -7.25 -19.11
N THR A 272 6.50 -6.77 -18.48
CA THR A 272 6.45 -6.25 -17.11
C THR A 272 6.48 -4.72 -17.06
N LEU A 273 7.25 -4.08 -17.94
CA LEU A 273 7.37 -2.61 -18.00
C LEU A 273 6.41 -1.95 -19.01
N ARG A 274 5.73 -2.75 -19.85
CA ARG A 274 4.72 -2.31 -20.82
C ARG A 274 5.21 -1.18 -21.73
N THR A 275 6.46 -1.31 -22.16
CA THR A 275 7.14 -0.38 -23.06
C THR A 275 8.13 -1.16 -23.92
N THR A 276 9.00 -0.47 -24.67
CA THR A 276 10.09 -1.07 -25.45
C THR A 276 11.39 -0.36 -25.15
N THR A 277 12.52 -1.04 -25.37
CA THR A 277 13.85 -0.43 -25.23
C THR A 277 13.99 0.85 -26.06
N ASP A 278 13.51 0.82 -27.31
CA ASP A 278 13.61 1.96 -28.21
C ASP A 278 12.80 3.16 -27.72
N LYS A 279 11.61 2.93 -27.14
CA LYS A 279 10.80 4.01 -26.57
C LYS A 279 11.46 4.61 -25.33
N LEU A 280 12.02 3.78 -24.45
CA LEU A 280 12.77 4.23 -23.27
C LEU A 280 13.95 5.13 -23.66
N LEU A 281 14.76 4.69 -24.64
CA LEU A 281 15.93 5.44 -25.10
C LEU A 281 15.56 6.72 -25.85
N LYS A 282 14.50 6.69 -26.68
CA LYS A 282 14.00 7.87 -27.39
C LYS A 282 13.63 9.01 -26.44
N CYS A 283 13.06 8.69 -25.27
CA CYS A 283 12.71 9.68 -24.25
C CYS A 283 13.88 10.10 -23.35
N PHE A 284 14.94 9.28 -23.26
CA PHE A 284 15.97 9.44 -22.23
C PHE A 284 16.86 10.65 -22.47
N ASN A 285 17.40 10.79 -23.68
CA ASN A 285 18.32 11.88 -24.01
C ASN A 285 17.66 13.27 -23.97
N PRO A 286 16.42 13.47 -24.48
CA PRO A 286 15.72 14.74 -24.32
C PRO A 286 15.51 15.11 -22.84
N SER A 287 15.07 14.14 -22.03
CA SER A 287 14.85 14.34 -20.59
C SER A 287 16.15 14.72 -19.86
N LYS A 288 17.23 13.98 -20.12
CA LYS A 288 18.56 14.26 -19.56
C LYS A 288 19.09 15.64 -19.98
N THR A 289 18.94 16.00 -21.25
CA THR A 289 19.36 17.32 -21.75
C THR A 289 18.60 18.45 -21.06
N GLN A 290 17.30 18.30 -20.86
CA GLN A 290 16.50 19.29 -20.16
C GLN A 290 16.89 19.40 -18.68
N ALA A 291 17.11 18.28 -18.00
CA ALA A 291 17.51 18.26 -16.60
C ALA A 291 18.86 18.98 -16.37
N LEU A 292 19.85 18.73 -17.26
CA LEU A 292 21.14 19.42 -17.22
C LEU A 292 20.99 20.94 -17.40
N LYS A 293 20.16 21.38 -18.35
CA LYS A 293 19.88 22.82 -18.56
C LYS A 293 19.23 23.48 -17.33
N ASN A 294 18.42 22.72 -16.59
CA ASN A 294 17.77 23.19 -15.37
C ASN A 294 18.69 23.15 -14.13
N GLY A 295 19.95 22.75 -14.27
CA GLY A 295 20.90 22.67 -13.14
C GLY A 295 20.68 21.45 -12.23
N MET A 296 20.02 20.39 -12.72
CA MET A 296 19.92 19.14 -11.97
C MET A 296 21.30 18.50 -11.79
N VAL A 297 21.70 18.27 -10.54
CA VAL A 297 22.97 17.62 -10.19
C VAL A 297 22.75 16.10 -10.15
N GLY A 298 23.42 15.37 -11.04
CA GLY A 298 23.25 13.93 -11.19
C GLY A 298 21.88 13.58 -11.79
N TYR A 299 21.84 13.32 -13.09
CA TYR A 299 20.59 12.93 -13.75
C TYR A 299 20.10 11.56 -13.28
N ASN A 300 18.92 11.53 -12.67
CA ASN A 300 18.19 10.35 -12.21
C ASN A 300 16.68 10.66 -12.25
N ILE A 301 15.83 9.70 -11.89
CA ILE A 301 14.37 9.82 -12.00
C ILE A 301 13.71 9.96 -10.62
N ASN A 302 14.09 9.11 -9.67
CA ASN A 302 13.40 8.92 -8.39
C ASN A 302 14.31 8.34 -7.28
N VAL A 303 15.63 8.57 -7.35
CA VAL A 303 16.58 8.06 -6.35
C VAL A 303 16.24 8.56 -4.95
N ALA A 304 15.83 9.83 -4.82
CA ALA A 304 15.52 10.44 -3.53
C ALA A 304 14.43 9.69 -2.76
N ASN A 305 13.41 9.18 -3.44
CA ASN A 305 12.36 8.40 -2.80
C ASN A 305 12.86 7.05 -2.27
N ALA A 306 13.71 6.35 -3.03
CA ALA A 306 14.33 5.11 -2.54
C ALA A 306 15.23 5.38 -1.33
N ILE A 307 16.08 6.41 -1.40
CA ILE A 307 16.98 6.79 -0.31
C ILE A 307 16.18 7.15 0.94
N ALA A 308 15.18 8.04 0.83
CA ALA A 308 14.35 8.44 1.96
C ALA A 308 13.63 7.24 2.60
N ALA A 309 13.06 6.35 1.78
CA ALA A 309 12.30 5.22 2.27
C ALA A 309 13.17 4.20 3.01
N ILE A 310 14.39 3.95 2.51
CA ILE A 310 15.32 3.04 3.18
C ILE A 310 15.92 3.71 4.42
N PHE A 311 16.27 5.00 4.35
CA PHE A 311 16.90 5.74 5.45
C PHE A 311 16.02 5.78 6.69
N VAL A 312 14.73 6.10 6.53
CA VAL A 312 13.79 6.14 7.66
C VAL A 312 13.56 4.75 8.27
N ALA A 313 13.52 3.71 7.43
CA ALA A 313 13.35 2.34 7.89
C ALA A 313 14.58 1.82 8.66
N THR A 314 15.78 2.22 8.25
CA THR A 314 17.05 1.67 8.74
C THR A 314 17.82 2.60 9.69
N GLY A 315 17.22 3.72 10.10
CA GLY A 315 17.80 4.60 11.13
C GLY A 315 18.98 5.43 10.68
N GLN A 316 19.02 5.79 9.40
CA GLN A 316 20.05 6.67 8.83
C GLN A 316 19.72 8.15 9.09
N ASP A 317 20.68 9.05 8.87
CA ASP A 317 20.45 10.49 9.02
C ASP A 317 19.56 11.02 7.88
N LEU A 318 18.32 11.39 8.21
CA LEU A 318 17.36 11.92 7.23
C LEU A 318 17.82 13.25 6.62
N ALA A 319 18.64 14.03 7.31
CA ALA A 319 19.22 15.25 6.75
C ALA A 319 20.36 14.97 5.76
N SER A 320 20.78 13.71 5.60
CA SER A 320 21.71 13.28 4.55
C SER A 320 21.00 12.71 3.32
N ILE A 321 19.66 12.75 3.26
CA ILE A 321 18.90 12.26 2.10
C ILE A 321 19.31 13.00 0.84
N HIS A 322 19.28 14.33 0.81
CA HIS A 322 19.51 15.09 -0.43
C HIS A 322 20.93 14.91 -0.99
N GLU A 323 21.95 14.85 -0.14
CA GLU A 323 23.33 14.57 -0.58
C GLU A 323 23.47 13.12 -1.09
N SER A 324 22.86 12.15 -0.39
CA SER A 324 22.85 10.73 -0.77
C SER A 324 21.96 10.43 -1.98
N SER A 325 21.07 11.36 -2.35
CA SER A 325 20.15 11.25 -3.48
C SER A 325 20.74 11.69 -4.80
N THR A 326 21.98 12.19 -4.79
CA THR A 326 22.72 12.44 -6.03
C THR A 326 22.93 11.10 -6.73
N GLY A 327 22.47 10.97 -7.98
CA GLY A 327 22.57 9.71 -8.73
C GLY A 327 22.81 9.95 -10.21
N PHE A 328 23.58 9.08 -10.85
CA PHE A 328 23.82 9.12 -12.29
C PHE A 328 23.25 7.86 -12.93
N LEU A 329 22.10 8.02 -13.60
CA LEU A 329 21.46 6.96 -14.36
C LEU A 329 22.02 6.92 -15.80
N HIS A 330 22.32 5.73 -16.28
CA HIS A 330 22.77 5.46 -17.64
C HIS A 330 22.02 4.28 -18.24
N LEU A 331 21.57 4.46 -19.49
CA LEU A 331 20.86 3.45 -20.28
C LEU A 331 21.61 3.25 -21.60
N GLU A 332 21.82 1.98 -21.98
CA GLU A 332 22.49 1.59 -23.21
C GLU A 332 21.79 0.38 -23.85
N LYS A 333 21.44 0.46 -25.14
CA LYS A 333 20.95 -0.70 -25.87
C LYS A 333 22.12 -1.65 -26.13
N ARG A 334 22.01 -2.88 -25.62
CA ARG A 334 22.84 -4.02 -26.03
C ARG A 334 21.98 -4.97 -26.85
N LYS A 335 22.60 -5.93 -27.55
CA LYS A 335 21.99 -6.81 -28.58
C LYS A 335 20.47 -7.03 -28.39
N GLU A 336 20.08 -7.75 -27.35
CA GLU A 336 18.67 -8.07 -27.05
C GLU A 336 18.23 -7.61 -25.65
N SER A 337 18.98 -6.68 -25.06
CA SER A 337 18.74 -6.19 -23.70
C SER A 337 19.03 -4.71 -23.56
N LEU A 338 18.39 -4.07 -22.59
CA LEU A 338 18.73 -2.74 -22.13
C LEU A 338 19.68 -2.88 -20.93
N TYR A 339 20.92 -2.44 -21.09
CA TYR A 339 21.85 -2.30 -19.98
C TYR A 339 21.56 -1.00 -19.23
N ILE A 340 21.50 -1.08 -17.91
CA ILE A 340 21.15 0.02 -17.03
C ILE A 340 22.14 0.06 -15.88
N ARG A 341 22.67 1.25 -15.61
CA ARG A 341 23.61 1.50 -14.51
C ARG A 341 23.18 2.72 -13.70
N LEU A 342 23.22 2.60 -12.38
CA LEU A 342 23.03 3.69 -11.43
C LEU A 342 24.29 3.86 -10.58
N THR A 343 24.85 5.06 -10.58
CA THR A 343 25.97 5.43 -9.69
C THR A 343 25.48 6.39 -8.62
N LEU A 344 25.67 6.03 -7.34
CA LEU A 344 25.45 6.90 -6.19
C LEU A 344 26.83 7.32 -5.65
N PRO A 345 27.33 8.52 -5.95
CA PRO A 345 28.69 8.93 -5.60
C PRO A 345 28.87 9.25 -4.11
N ASN A 346 27.77 9.64 -3.44
CA ASN A 346 27.81 10.33 -2.15
C ASN A 346 26.91 9.69 -1.08
N LEU A 347 26.83 8.36 -1.02
CA LEU A 347 25.91 7.67 -0.14
C LEU A 347 26.39 7.70 1.33
N VAL A 348 25.71 8.46 2.18
CA VAL A 348 26.13 8.69 3.57
C VAL A 348 25.31 7.80 4.49
N ILE A 349 25.89 6.66 4.82
CA ILE A 349 25.20 5.58 5.55
C ILE A 349 26.11 4.95 6.61
N GLY A 350 25.49 4.28 7.57
CA GLY A 350 26.18 3.40 8.51
C GLY A 350 25.33 2.16 8.82
N SER A 351 26.00 1.05 9.14
CA SER A 351 25.36 -0.16 9.69
C SER A 351 25.50 -0.24 11.22
N VAL A 352 26.16 0.74 11.83
CA VAL A 352 26.29 0.92 13.28
C VAL A 352 26.19 2.41 13.66
N GLY A 353 25.76 2.67 14.89
CA GLY A 353 25.67 4.01 15.48
C GLY A 353 24.46 4.84 15.03
N GLY A 354 24.23 5.96 15.72
CA GLY A 354 23.09 6.84 15.43
C GLY A 354 21.73 6.14 15.63
N GLY A 355 20.83 6.31 14.67
CA GLY A 355 19.50 5.69 14.71
C GLY A 355 19.46 4.19 14.43
N THR A 356 20.57 3.60 13.97
CA THR A 356 20.64 2.18 13.60
C THR A 356 20.49 1.22 14.79
N ALA A 357 20.81 1.71 16.00
CA ALA A 357 20.70 0.95 17.25
C ALA A 357 19.27 0.90 17.80
N LEU A 358 18.35 1.74 17.31
CA LEU A 358 16.95 1.70 17.74
C LEU A 358 16.32 0.35 17.36
N PRO A 359 15.53 -0.29 18.23
CA PRO A 359 15.11 -1.68 18.04
C PRO A 359 14.43 -1.97 16.69
N LYS A 360 13.54 -1.08 16.24
CA LYS A 360 12.80 -1.24 14.98
C LYS A 360 13.72 -1.06 13.76
N GLN A 361 14.61 -0.08 13.81
CA GLN A 361 15.58 0.22 12.74
C GLN A 361 16.66 -0.87 12.64
N SER A 362 17.12 -1.42 13.77
CA SER A 362 17.99 -2.60 13.83
C SER A 362 17.33 -3.80 13.15
N GLN A 363 16.04 -4.06 13.42
CA GLN A 363 15.30 -5.13 12.73
C GLN A 363 15.21 -4.92 11.22
N ALA A 364 15.00 -3.69 10.76
CA ALA A 364 15.02 -3.37 9.33
C ALA A 364 16.39 -3.67 8.69
N LEU A 365 17.49 -3.37 9.37
CA LEU A 365 18.84 -3.74 8.93
C LEU A 365 19.05 -5.27 8.92
N LYS A 366 18.47 -6.01 9.87
CA LYS A 366 18.49 -7.48 9.89
C LYS A 366 17.77 -8.09 8.70
N ILE A 367 16.63 -7.53 8.26
CA ILE A 367 15.92 -7.95 7.04
C ILE A 367 16.86 -7.89 5.82
N MET A 368 17.72 -6.88 5.75
CA MET A 368 18.71 -6.70 4.67
C MET A 368 20.01 -7.50 4.89
N LYS A 369 20.16 -8.16 6.05
CA LYS A 369 21.42 -8.77 6.54
C LYS A 369 22.57 -7.77 6.61
N CYS A 370 22.26 -6.54 7.00
CA CYS A 370 23.16 -5.38 7.00
C CYS A 370 23.42 -4.79 8.39
N GLU A 371 22.94 -5.42 9.47
CA GLU A 371 23.22 -4.95 10.84
C GLU A 371 24.66 -5.27 11.27
N GLY A 372 25.32 -4.30 11.90
CA GLY A 372 26.58 -4.53 12.59
C GLY A 372 27.83 -4.24 11.77
N SER A 373 28.98 -4.70 12.27
CA SER A 373 30.28 -4.43 11.64
C SER A 373 30.57 -5.36 10.45
N GLY A 374 31.33 -4.86 9.48
CA GLY A 374 31.66 -5.51 8.22
C GLY A 374 30.50 -5.51 7.21
N LYS A 375 29.48 -4.67 7.41
CA LYS A 375 28.23 -4.72 6.64
C LYS A 375 27.94 -3.49 5.80
N VAL A 376 28.64 -2.37 6.02
CA VAL A 376 28.31 -1.11 5.33
C VAL A 376 28.43 -1.20 3.80
N ASN A 377 29.41 -1.96 3.27
CA ASN A 377 29.57 -2.14 1.83
C ASN A 377 28.41 -2.93 1.22
N ARG A 378 27.98 -4.01 1.89
CA ARG A 378 26.77 -4.76 1.48
C ARG A 378 25.57 -3.84 1.50
N PHE A 379 25.43 -3.04 2.56
CA PHE A 379 24.31 -2.12 2.69
C PHE A 379 24.27 -1.09 1.55
N ALA A 380 25.42 -0.50 1.19
CA ALA A 380 25.54 0.40 0.03
C ALA A 380 25.08 -0.27 -1.27
N LYS A 381 25.56 -1.49 -1.54
CA LYS A 381 25.19 -2.28 -2.74
C LYS A 381 23.69 -2.54 -2.80
N LEU A 382 23.08 -2.95 -1.69
CA LEU A 382 21.63 -3.20 -1.64
C LEU A 382 20.83 -1.91 -1.84
N ILE A 383 21.20 -0.80 -1.19
CA ILE A 383 20.55 0.50 -1.43
C ILE A 383 20.59 0.86 -2.92
N ALA A 384 21.76 0.75 -3.54
CA ALA A 384 21.92 1.03 -4.96
C ALA A 384 21.08 0.10 -5.86
N GLY A 385 20.97 -1.18 -5.52
CA GLY A 385 20.12 -2.14 -6.23
C GLY A 385 18.62 -1.85 -6.12
N PHE A 386 18.12 -1.55 -4.92
CA PHE A 386 16.72 -1.17 -4.72
C PHE A 386 16.39 0.19 -5.36
N ALA A 387 17.32 1.14 -5.29
CA ALA A 387 17.19 2.42 -6.00
C ALA A 387 17.18 2.23 -7.52
N LEU A 388 18.06 1.38 -8.08
CA LEU A 388 18.08 1.01 -9.49
C LEU A 388 16.74 0.39 -9.91
N GLY A 389 16.17 -0.51 -9.09
CA GLY A 389 14.83 -1.06 -9.32
C GLY A 389 13.75 0.03 -9.40
N LEU A 390 13.77 1.01 -8.50
CA LEU A 390 12.83 2.12 -8.52
C LEU A 390 13.01 3.03 -9.75
N GLU A 391 14.25 3.31 -10.16
CA GLU A 391 14.56 4.07 -11.38
C GLU A 391 13.92 3.41 -12.60
N ILE A 392 14.15 2.11 -12.77
CA ILE A 392 13.63 1.30 -13.88
C ILE A 392 12.11 1.35 -13.91
N SER A 393 11.47 1.05 -12.77
CA SER A 393 10.00 1.00 -12.67
C SER A 393 9.37 2.37 -12.93
N THR A 394 9.91 3.42 -12.30
CA THR A 394 9.37 4.78 -12.41
C THR A 394 9.54 5.31 -13.83
N TYR A 395 10.73 5.16 -14.42
CA TYR A 395 11.00 5.64 -15.77
C TYR A 395 10.13 4.94 -16.81
N ALA A 396 9.96 3.62 -16.70
CA ALA A 396 9.05 2.88 -17.55
C ALA A 396 7.59 3.31 -17.39
N ALA A 397 7.12 3.55 -16.17
CA ALA A 397 5.76 4.03 -15.92
C ALA A 397 5.52 5.41 -16.56
N ILE A 398 6.52 6.31 -16.52
CA ILE A 398 6.45 7.63 -17.19
C ILE A 398 6.35 7.44 -18.70
N VAL A 399 7.24 6.65 -19.30
CA VAL A 399 7.32 6.46 -20.75
C VAL A 399 6.12 5.67 -21.31
N SER A 400 5.54 4.76 -20.54
CA SER A 400 4.33 4.00 -20.92
C SER A 400 3.02 4.79 -20.70
N GLY A 401 3.06 5.90 -19.95
CA GLY A 401 1.86 6.66 -19.56
C GLY A 401 1.09 6.05 -18.39
N GLU A 402 1.64 5.05 -17.71
CA GLU A 402 1.06 4.41 -16.52
C GLU A 402 1.24 5.25 -15.24
N PHE A 403 2.21 6.17 -15.22
CA PHE A 403 2.57 6.94 -14.03
C PHE A 403 1.37 7.72 -13.44
N ALA A 404 0.66 8.47 -14.28
CA ALA A 404 -0.52 9.24 -13.84
C ALA A 404 -1.64 8.33 -13.31
N LYS A 405 -1.90 7.20 -14.00
CA LYS A 405 -2.94 6.24 -13.59
C LYS A 405 -2.61 5.58 -12.25
N ALA A 406 -1.34 5.25 -12.02
CA ALA A 406 -0.89 4.66 -10.76
C ALA A 406 -1.02 5.63 -9.58
N HIS A 407 -0.60 6.89 -9.76
CA HIS A 407 -0.74 7.93 -8.73
C HIS A 407 -2.20 8.33 -8.48
N GLU A 408 -3.06 8.41 -9.51
CA GLU A 408 -4.50 8.64 -9.29
C GLU A 408 -5.17 7.50 -8.52
N LYS A 409 -4.73 6.25 -8.75
CA LYS A 409 -5.31 5.05 -8.16
C LYS A 409 -4.86 4.78 -6.73
N LEU A 410 -3.59 5.02 -6.42
CA LEU A 410 -2.98 4.68 -5.12
C LEU A 410 -2.62 5.90 -4.27
N GLY A 411 -2.59 7.10 -4.86
CA GLY A 411 -2.14 8.34 -4.20
C GLY A 411 -3.25 9.33 -3.82
N ARG A 412 -4.52 9.08 -4.19
CA ARG A 412 -5.63 9.98 -3.83
C ARG A 412 -6.22 9.66 -2.46
N ASN A 413 -5.75 10.37 -1.43
CA ASN A 413 -6.52 10.65 -0.22
C ASN A 413 -7.44 11.87 -0.47
N LYS A 414 -8.50 11.73 -1.27
CA LYS A 414 -9.54 12.77 -1.34
C LYS A 414 -10.46 12.62 -0.11
N PRO A 415 -10.60 13.64 0.76
CA PRO A 415 -11.52 13.56 1.90
C PRO A 415 -12.96 13.73 1.40
N VAL A 416 -13.58 12.64 0.96
CA VAL A 416 -15.05 12.54 1.00
C VAL A 416 -15.43 12.50 2.48
N LYS A 417 -16.40 13.31 2.91
CA LYS A 417 -16.93 13.28 4.28
C LYS A 417 -17.78 12.01 4.45
N TRP A 418 -17.10 10.88 4.59
CA TRP A 418 -17.71 9.57 4.76
C TRP A 418 -18.57 9.52 6.02
N PHE A 419 -19.48 8.55 6.03
CA PHE A 419 -20.30 8.25 7.20
C PHE A 419 -19.43 7.63 8.30
N LEU A 420 -19.57 8.11 9.53
CA LEU A 420 -18.85 7.65 10.71
C LEU A 420 -19.76 6.79 11.61
N LYS A 421 -19.19 5.85 12.38
CA LYS A 421 -19.98 5.02 13.31
C LYS A 421 -20.71 5.88 14.35
N SER A 422 -20.12 7.02 14.72
CA SER A 422 -20.70 8.00 15.64
C SER A 422 -21.96 8.69 15.10
N GLU A 423 -22.21 8.63 13.78
CA GLU A 423 -23.43 9.16 13.18
C GLU A 423 -24.63 8.21 13.30
N ILE A 424 -24.43 6.98 13.78
CA ILE A 424 -25.51 6.02 14.10
C ILE A 424 -26.06 6.36 15.48
N THR A 425 -26.84 7.44 15.55
CA THR A 425 -27.49 7.93 16.77
C THR A 425 -28.94 7.41 16.87
N PRO A 426 -29.59 7.49 18.06
CA PRO A 426 -31.02 7.25 18.18
C PRO A 426 -31.86 8.03 17.16
N ASP A 427 -31.53 9.29 16.91
CA ASP A 427 -32.24 10.14 15.92
C ASP A 427 -32.01 9.65 14.49
N PHE A 428 -30.79 9.26 14.14
CA PHE A 428 -30.48 8.67 12.84
C PHE A 428 -31.30 7.39 12.62
N ILE A 429 -31.33 6.52 13.62
CA ILE A 429 -32.11 5.28 13.58
C ILE A 429 -33.61 5.58 13.50
N GLN A 430 -34.15 6.48 14.33
CA GLN A 430 -35.56 6.87 14.32
C GLN A 430 -35.99 7.49 12.98
N SER A 431 -35.10 8.23 12.31
CA SER A 431 -35.40 8.93 11.05
C SER A 431 -35.26 8.06 9.79
N ASN A 432 -34.50 6.95 9.87
CA ASN A 432 -34.17 6.09 8.72
C ASN A 432 -34.69 4.66 8.83
N LEU A 433 -35.20 4.25 10.00
CA LEU A 433 -35.96 3.02 10.16
C LEU A 433 -37.44 3.28 9.94
N SER A 434 -38.06 2.44 9.11
CA SER A 434 -39.50 2.41 8.92
C SER A 434 -40.07 1.08 9.42
N ASN A 435 -41.40 1.00 9.53
CA ASN A 435 -42.14 -0.22 9.84
C ASN A 435 -42.07 -0.66 11.32
N TYR A 436 -41.14 -1.56 11.70
CA TYR A 436 -41.15 -2.20 13.04
C TYR A 436 -41.05 -1.16 14.18
N PHE A 437 -40.25 -0.11 13.98
CA PHE A 437 -40.01 0.94 14.96
C PHE A 437 -40.88 2.19 14.79
N LYS A 438 -41.81 2.20 13.82
CA LYS A 438 -42.60 3.40 13.50
C LYS A 438 -43.41 3.91 14.70
N ASP A 439 -43.97 2.98 15.48
CA ASP A 439 -44.76 3.27 16.69
C ASP A 439 -43.96 3.06 17.98
N LYS A 440 -42.61 3.05 17.88
CA LYS A 440 -41.70 2.83 19.00
C LYS A 440 -40.76 4.03 19.13
N LYS A 441 -40.48 4.46 20.36
CA LYS A 441 -39.53 5.55 20.60
C LYS A 441 -38.16 4.97 20.93
N ILE A 442 -37.16 5.23 20.09
CA ILE A 442 -35.78 4.78 20.30
C ILE A 442 -35.15 5.55 21.46
N VAL A 443 -34.57 4.84 22.42
CA VAL A 443 -33.95 5.42 23.63
C VAL A 443 -32.43 5.43 23.49
N THR A 444 -31.82 4.29 23.13
CA THR A 444 -30.38 4.20 22.92
C THR A 444 -30.05 3.22 21.80
N VAL A 445 -28.96 3.50 21.09
CA VAL A 445 -28.35 2.60 20.10
C VAL A 445 -26.94 2.33 20.56
N LYS A 446 -26.61 1.05 20.77
CA LYS A 446 -25.25 0.64 21.20
C LYS A 446 -24.65 -0.27 20.15
N PRO A 447 -23.42 0.01 19.66
CA PRO A 447 -22.72 -0.94 18.80
C PRO A 447 -22.52 -2.24 19.56
N ASN A 448 -22.76 -3.35 18.88
CA ASN A 448 -22.41 -4.66 19.39
C ASN A 448 -21.09 -5.08 18.73
N ASN A 449 -20.13 -5.62 19.49
CA ASN A 449 -18.91 -6.18 18.94
C ASN A 449 -19.08 -7.70 18.93
N ASP A 450 -19.71 -8.21 17.89
CA ASP A 450 -19.77 -9.66 17.68
C ASP A 450 -18.51 -10.11 16.92
N VAL A 451 -17.71 -10.97 17.55
CA VAL A 451 -16.43 -11.45 17.03
C VAL A 451 -16.62 -12.45 15.88
N LEU A 452 -17.80 -13.06 15.78
CA LEU A 452 -18.10 -14.11 14.79
C LEU A 452 -18.65 -13.58 13.46
N LEU A 453 -18.84 -12.26 13.34
CA LEU A 453 -19.44 -11.64 12.16
C LEU A 453 -18.35 -11.27 11.13
N GLU A 454 -18.18 -12.12 10.11
CA GLU A 454 -17.29 -11.83 8.99
C GLU A 454 -17.98 -11.08 7.85
N ASN A 455 -17.27 -10.14 7.24
CA ASN A 455 -17.75 -9.42 6.07
C ASN A 455 -17.72 -10.30 4.81
N GLY A 456 -18.67 -10.06 3.88
CA GLY A 456 -18.66 -10.69 2.57
C GLY A 456 -17.40 -10.38 1.74
N ILE A 457 -17.10 -11.24 0.76
CA ILE A 457 -15.88 -11.16 -0.06
C ILE A 457 -15.74 -9.78 -0.73
N LEU A 458 -16.82 -9.23 -1.31
CA LEU A 458 -16.75 -7.91 -1.98
C LEU A 458 -16.40 -6.78 -1.02
N THR A 459 -16.92 -6.84 0.21
CA THR A 459 -16.61 -5.86 1.24
C THR A 459 -15.13 -5.95 1.65
N ASN A 460 -14.60 -7.17 1.81
CA ASN A 460 -13.19 -7.40 2.12
C ASN A 460 -12.26 -6.97 0.98
N ILE A 461 -12.71 -7.11 -0.27
CA ILE A 461 -11.98 -6.64 -1.45
C ILE A 461 -11.97 -5.10 -1.50
N ALA A 462 -13.12 -4.46 -1.26
CA ALA A 462 -13.27 -3.01 -1.31
C ALA A 462 -12.58 -2.30 -0.14
N SER A 463 -12.54 -2.89 1.06
CA SER A 463 -11.86 -2.31 2.23
C SER A 463 -10.35 -2.14 2.05
N LYS A 464 -9.74 -2.84 1.07
CA LYS A 464 -8.33 -2.67 0.70
C LYS A 464 -8.06 -1.35 -0.05
N VAL A 465 -9.09 -0.70 -0.59
CA VAL A 465 -8.92 0.49 -1.45
C VAL A 465 -9.42 1.79 -0.84
N ASN A 466 -10.27 1.73 0.18
CA ASN A 466 -10.71 2.93 0.88
C ASN A 466 -10.97 2.65 2.37
N LYS A 467 -10.99 3.71 3.18
CA LYS A 467 -11.27 3.66 4.63
C LYS A 467 -12.73 3.96 4.97
N LYS A 468 -13.64 3.84 3.99
CA LYS A 468 -15.08 4.08 4.20
C LYS A 468 -15.60 3.01 5.16
N ILE A 469 -16.55 3.39 6.02
CA ILE A 469 -17.28 2.40 6.82
C ILE A 469 -18.16 1.59 5.88
N THR A 470 -17.70 0.39 5.54
CA THR A 470 -18.40 -0.63 4.74
C THR A 470 -18.43 -1.94 5.52
N GLY A 471 -19.39 -2.80 5.20
CA GLY A 471 -19.58 -4.09 5.83
C GLY A 471 -20.72 -4.15 6.83
N PHE A 472 -20.68 -5.20 7.65
CA PHE A 472 -21.71 -5.56 8.60
C PHE A 472 -21.46 -4.87 9.95
N ILE A 473 -22.46 -4.14 10.43
CA ILE A 473 -22.36 -3.35 11.65
C ILE A 473 -23.57 -3.68 12.53
N PRO A 474 -23.42 -4.58 13.53
CA PRO A 474 -24.52 -4.97 14.40
C PRO A 474 -24.72 -3.93 15.51
N PHE A 475 -25.99 -3.70 15.86
CA PHE A 475 -26.39 -2.78 16.92
C PHE A 475 -27.48 -3.37 17.79
N GLN A 476 -27.42 -3.06 19.09
CA GLN A 476 -28.56 -3.19 20.00
C GLN A 476 -29.36 -1.89 19.98
N VAL A 477 -30.65 -1.99 19.66
CA VAL A 477 -31.60 -0.88 19.68
C VAL A 477 -32.54 -1.06 20.87
N ASN A 478 -32.48 -0.16 21.84
CA ASN A 478 -33.42 -0.13 22.96
C ASN A 478 -34.53 0.88 22.65
N TYR A 479 -35.79 0.48 22.84
CA TYR A 479 -36.95 1.31 22.52
C TYR A 479 -38.06 1.15 23.55
N THR A 480 -38.97 2.11 23.58
CA THR A 480 -40.23 2.01 24.32
C THR A 480 -41.38 1.76 23.36
N ASN A 481 -42.23 0.79 23.67
CA ASN A 481 -43.44 0.51 22.89
C ASN A 481 -44.58 1.48 23.25
N ALA A 482 -45.74 1.35 22.59
CA ALA A 482 -46.91 2.19 22.84
C ALA A 482 -47.43 2.16 24.30
N ASN A 483 -47.06 1.13 25.08
CA ASN A 483 -47.39 0.99 26.50
C ASN A 483 -46.27 1.48 27.44
N ASN A 484 -45.28 2.22 26.93
CA ASN A 484 -44.08 2.67 27.65
C ASN A 484 -43.21 1.55 28.26
N ILE A 485 -43.33 0.32 27.78
CA ILE A 485 -42.49 -0.79 28.22
C ILE A 485 -41.17 -0.72 27.45
N LEU A 486 -40.05 -0.76 28.17
CA LEU A 486 -38.71 -0.81 27.60
C LEU A 486 -38.43 -2.23 27.05
N ASP A 487 -38.02 -2.29 25.80
CA ASP A 487 -37.67 -3.52 25.11
C ASP A 487 -36.43 -3.28 24.23
N SER A 488 -35.80 -4.36 23.77
CA SER A 488 -34.53 -4.29 23.05
C SER A 488 -34.50 -5.26 21.87
N LYS A 489 -33.93 -4.82 20.75
CA LYS A 489 -33.80 -5.63 19.55
C LYS A 489 -32.45 -5.44 18.89
N LYS A 490 -31.83 -6.55 18.49
CA LYS A 490 -30.62 -6.52 17.68
C LYS A 490 -30.96 -6.33 16.20
N VAL A 491 -30.19 -5.46 15.56
CA VAL A 491 -30.32 -5.13 14.14
C VAL A 491 -28.96 -5.15 13.47
N LEU A 492 -28.95 -5.42 12.17
CA LEU A 492 -27.75 -5.39 11.35
C LEU A 492 -27.84 -4.25 10.35
N VAL A 493 -26.85 -3.36 10.36
CA VAL A 493 -26.64 -2.39 9.28
C VAL A 493 -25.65 -2.99 8.29
N LYS A 494 -26.06 -3.16 7.04
CA LYS A 494 -25.17 -3.52 5.91
C LYS A 494 -24.80 -2.23 5.16
N SER A 495 -23.56 -1.78 5.30
CA SER A 495 -23.03 -0.63 4.56
C SER A 495 -22.30 -1.09 3.30
N LYS A 496 -22.77 -0.69 2.12
CA LYS A 496 -22.33 -1.25 0.85
C LYS A 496 -21.19 -0.45 0.20
N PRO A 497 -20.13 -1.12 -0.30
CA PRO A 497 -19.09 -0.46 -1.09
C PRO A 497 -19.62 -0.07 -2.47
N LEU A 498 -19.05 0.97 -3.10
CA LEU A 498 -19.39 1.27 -4.49
C LEU A 498 -18.89 0.14 -5.41
N ASP A 499 -19.51 -0.01 -6.58
CA ASP A 499 -19.02 -0.95 -7.58
C ASP A 499 -17.61 -0.59 -8.05
N ASP A 500 -17.32 0.70 -8.21
CA ASP A 500 -15.96 1.19 -8.48
C ASP A 500 -14.95 0.79 -7.39
N ASP A 501 -15.35 0.73 -6.12
CA ASP A 501 -14.46 0.30 -5.02
C ASP A 501 -14.17 -1.21 -5.11
N VAL A 502 -15.21 -2.01 -5.40
CA VAL A 502 -15.08 -3.45 -5.63
C VAL A 502 -14.16 -3.70 -6.83
N ILE A 503 -14.38 -3.03 -7.96
CA ILE A 503 -13.56 -3.17 -9.16
C ILE A 503 -12.10 -2.75 -8.90
N LYS A 504 -11.86 -1.68 -8.15
CA LYS A 504 -10.49 -1.28 -7.76
C LYS A 504 -9.81 -2.36 -6.93
N GLY A 505 -10.52 -2.95 -5.96
CA GLY A 505 -9.98 -4.03 -5.13
C GLY A 505 -9.68 -5.29 -5.97
N LEU A 506 -10.60 -5.68 -6.86
CA LEU A 506 -10.40 -6.77 -7.82
C LEU A 506 -9.20 -6.51 -8.72
N HIS A 507 -8.99 -5.27 -9.15
CA HIS A 507 -7.84 -4.91 -9.96
C HIS A 507 -6.52 -5.06 -9.18
N ILE A 508 -6.47 -4.76 -7.88
CA ILE A 508 -5.25 -5.00 -7.08
C ILE A 508 -4.94 -6.50 -7.04
N ILE A 509 -5.94 -7.34 -6.79
CA ILE A 509 -5.80 -8.81 -6.80
C ILE A 509 -5.31 -9.28 -8.17
N ALA A 510 -5.98 -8.86 -9.24
CA ALA A 510 -5.62 -9.21 -10.61
C ALA A 510 -4.20 -8.79 -10.97
N ALA A 511 -3.77 -7.57 -10.63
CA ALA A 511 -2.44 -7.06 -10.95
C ALA A 511 -1.32 -7.80 -10.22
N SER A 512 -1.60 -8.33 -9.02
CA SER A 512 -0.66 -9.16 -8.27
C SER A 512 -0.51 -10.57 -8.87
N ILE A 513 -1.57 -11.11 -9.49
CA ILE A 513 -1.54 -12.42 -10.17
C ILE A 513 -0.92 -12.28 -11.57
N ASP A 514 -1.52 -11.47 -12.43
CA ASP A 514 -1.12 -11.27 -13.82
C ASP A 514 -1.48 -9.84 -14.27
N PRO A 515 -0.50 -9.01 -14.68
CA PRO A 515 -0.79 -7.63 -15.08
C PRO A 515 -1.82 -7.52 -16.22
N ASN A 516 -1.80 -8.43 -17.20
CA ASN A 516 -2.74 -8.42 -18.32
C ASN A 516 -4.17 -8.74 -17.84
N LEU A 517 -4.34 -9.62 -16.85
CA LEU A 517 -5.65 -9.87 -16.21
C LEU A 517 -6.27 -8.57 -15.66
N ALA A 518 -5.47 -7.71 -15.04
CA ALA A 518 -5.93 -6.42 -14.56
C ALA A 518 -6.36 -5.46 -15.69
N ASP A 519 -5.72 -5.53 -16.86
CA ASP A 519 -6.10 -4.69 -18.01
C ASP A 519 -7.43 -5.13 -18.61
N VAL A 520 -7.62 -6.44 -18.82
CA VAL A 520 -8.87 -6.97 -19.36
C VAL A 520 -10.05 -6.82 -18.38
N LEU A 521 -9.79 -6.85 -17.07
CA LEU A 521 -10.78 -6.53 -16.03
C LEU A 521 -11.33 -5.10 -16.18
N ASN A 522 -10.44 -4.12 -16.41
CA ASN A 522 -10.86 -2.72 -16.59
C ASN A 522 -11.78 -2.54 -17.80
N GLY A 523 -11.55 -3.30 -18.88
CA GLY A 523 -12.43 -3.31 -20.05
C GLY A 523 -13.77 -4.00 -19.79
N ALA A 524 -13.81 -4.99 -18.88
CA ALA A 524 -15.00 -5.76 -18.57
C ALA A 524 -15.93 -5.12 -17.51
N LYS A 525 -15.43 -4.16 -16.71
CA LYS A 525 -16.10 -3.67 -15.48
C LYS A 525 -17.60 -3.34 -15.58
N ALA A 526 -18.05 -2.82 -16.72
CA ALA A 526 -19.45 -2.42 -16.92
C ALA A 526 -20.41 -3.60 -17.16
N ASN A 527 -19.85 -4.74 -17.55
CA ASN A 527 -20.56 -5.96 -17.94
C ASN A 527 -20.46 -7.06 -16.87
N LEU A 528 -19.66 -6.85 -15.83
CA LEU A 528 -19.57 -7.78 -14.70
C LEU A 528 -20.74 -7.60 -13.73
N GLU A 529 -21.03 -8.66 -12.98
CA GLU A 529 -22.08 -8.69 -11.97
C GLU A 529 -21.89 -7.67 -10.84
N TYR A 530 -20.67 -7.18 -10.64
CA TYR A 530 -20.33 -6.18 -9.62
C TYR A 530 -20.89 -4.78 -9.94
N HIS A 531 -21.21 -4.51 -11.21
CA HIS A 531 -21.70 -3.20 -11.62
C HIS A 531 -22.96 -2.82 -10.86
N ARG A 532 -22.94 -1.63 -10.23
CA ARG A 532 -24.02 -1.10 -9.38
C ARG A 532 -24.45 -2.01 -8.23
N CYS A 533 -23.59 -2.88 -7.70
CA CYS A 533 -23.91 -3.79 -6.58
C CYS A 533 -24.55 -3.07 -5.39
N HIS A 534 -24.05 -1.88 -5.03
CA HIS A 534 -24.59 -1.02 -3.95
C HIS A 534 -26.05 -0.57 -4.15
N LEU A 535 -26.57 -0.58 -5.37
CA LEU A 535 -27.95 -0.19 -5.68
C LEU A 535 -28.87 -1.41 -5.79
N LYS A 536 -28.37 -2.52 -6.36
CA LYS A 536 -29.14 -3.74 -6.60
C LYS A 536 -29.75 -4.29 -5.33
N GLU A 537 -28.95 -4.45 -4.29
CA GLU A 537 -29.43 -5.07 -3.07
C GLU A 537 -30.50 -4.22 -2.37
N ILE A 538 -30.34 -2.89 -2.36
CA ILE A 538 -31.32 -1.98 -1.78
C ILE A 538 -32.68 -2.15 -2.49
N GLU A 539 -32.64 -2.22 -3.82
CA GLU A 539 -33.82 -2.42 -4.65
C GLU A 539 -34.47 -3.80 -4.42
N LEU A 540 -33.66 -4.84 -4.26
CA LEU A 540 -34.10 -6.20 -3.95
C LEU A 540 -34.80 -6.27 -2.58
N TYR A 541 -34.23 -5.69 -1.54
CA TYR A 541 -34.87 -5.70 -0.21
C TYR A 541 -36.17 -4.90 -0.16
N ASP A 542 -36.26 -3.78 -0.88
CA ASP A 542 -37.52 -3.06 -1.03
C ASP A 542 -38.59 -3.94 -1.70
N TYR A 543 -38.23 -4.64 -2.78
CA TYR A 543 -39.14 -5.54 -3.50
C TYR A 543 -39.59 -6.72 -2.63
N LEU A 544 -38.65 -7.40 -1.96
CA LEU A 544 -38.92 -8.56 -1.10
C LEU A 544 -39.89 -8.17 0.03
N TYR A 545 -39.68 -7.00 0.63
CA TYR A 545 -40.55 -6.46 1.65
C TYR A 545 -41.95 -6.13 1.11
N GLN A 546 -42.05 -5.35 0.03
CA GLN A 546 -43.33 -4.95 -0.56
C GLN A 546 -44.19 -6.14 -1.00
N ASN A 547 -43.57 -7.26 -1.36
CA ASN A 547 -44.24 -8.48 -1.81
C ASN A 547 -44.38 -9.55 -0.73
N GLY A 548 -44.02 -9.24 0.53
CA GLY A 548 -44.19 -10.14 1.68
C GLY A 548 -43.41 -11.45 1.54
N PHE A 549 -42.14 -11.37 1.16
CA PHE A 549 -41.30 -12.56 0.98
C PHE A 549 -40.74 -13.07 2.33
N GLU A 550 -41.37 -14.11 2.86
CA GLU A 550 -41.07 -14.69 4.19
C GLU A 550 -39.67 -15.33 4.30
N ASN A 551 -39.06 -15.74 3.18
CA ASN A 551 -37.73 -16.37 3.15
C ASN A 551 -36.58 -15.34 3.08
N SER A 552 -36.71 -14.21 3.78
CA SER A 552 -35.69 -13.16 3.86
C SER A 552 -35.63 -12.57 5.28
N PRO A 553 -34.48 -12.00 5.71
CA PRO A 553 -34.40 -11.33 7.00
C PRO A 553 -35.40 -10.17 7.08
N ASN A 554 -35.97 -9.92 8.26
CA ASN A 554 -36.88 -8.79 8.41
C ASN A 554 -36.20 -7.47 8.01
N TYR A 555 -36.83 -6.72 7.10
CA TYR A 555 -36.31 -5.44 6.60
C TYR A 555 -36.82 -4.28 7.46
N TYR A 556 -35.90 -3.49 8.02
CA TYR A 556 -36.23 -2.38 8.92
C TYR A 556 -36.03 -0.99 8.30
N GLY A 557 -35.32 -0.87 7.18
CA GLY A 557 -35.19 0.40 6.47
C GLY A 557 -33.88 0.53 5.70
N LYS A 558 -33.65 1.72 5.14
CA LYS A 558 -32.45 2.06 4.37
C LYS A 558 -32.05 3.51 4.55
N TYR A 559 -30.76 3.79 4.32
CA TYR A 559 -30.25 5.15 4.22
C TYR A 559 -29.37 5.28 2.98
N VAL A 560 -29.72 6.21 2.10
CA VAL A 560 -29.00 6.47 0.84
C VAL A 560 -28.63 7.94 0.77
N ASN A 561 -27.33 8.22 0.67
CA ASN A 561 -26.79 9.55 0.46
C ASN A 561 -25.65 9.50 -0.56
N SER A 562 -25.99 9.62 -1.85
CA SER A 562 -25.02 9.50 -2.94
C SER A 562 -23.92 10.56 -2.88
N LYS A 563 -24.18 11.77 -2.35
CA LYS A 563 -23.16 12.82 -2.19
C LYS A 563 -22.06 12.43 -1.20
N ARG A 564 -22.40 11.62 -0.20
CA ARG A 564 -21.47 11.07 0.79
C ARG A 564 -21.10 9.61 0.50
N GLU A 565 -21.51 9.11 -0.67
CA GLU A 565 -21.33 7.72 -1.11
C GLU A 565 -21.95 6.68 -0.16
N VAL A 566 -22.99 7.03 0.61
CA VAL A 566 -23.57 6.13 1.63
C VAL A 566 -24.73 5.34 1.04
N TYR A 567 -24.66 4.02 1.17
CA TYR A 567 -25.70 3.08 0.74
C TYR A 567 -25.84 2.01 1.83
N MET A 568 -26.93 2.06 2.60
CA MET A 568 -27.13 1.22 3.77
C MET A 568 -28.48 0.54 3.75
N ILE A 569 -28.50 -0.72 4.17
CA ILE A 569 -29.69 -1.52 4.46
C ILE A 569 -29.68 -1.83 5.95
N ILE A 570 -30.82 -1.73 6.60
CA ILE A 570 -31.00 -2.11 7.99
C ILE A 570 -31.98 -3.26 8.05
N GLN A 571 -31.54 -4.38 8.60
CA GLN A 571 -32.28 -5.63 8.63
C GLN A 571 -32.16 -6.33 9.98
N GLU A 572 -32.86 -7.45 10.10
CA GLU A 572 -32.70 -8.40 11.20
C GLU A 572 -31.27 -8.91 11.33
N TYR A 573 -30.82 -8.97 12.59
CA TYR A 573 -29.63 -9.70 12.96
C TYR A 573 -30.01 -11.17 13.14
N LEU A 574 -29.50 -12.06 12.29
CA LEU A 574 -29.75 -13.50 12.39
C LEU A 574 -28.85 -14.07 13.50
N GLU A 575 -29.46 -14.42 14.63
CA GLU A 575 -28.74 -15.02 15.76
C GLU A 575 -28.33 -16.46 15.42
N ALA A 576 -27.04 -16.79 15.58
CA ALA A 576 -26.52 -18.13 15.35
C ALA A 576 -27.29 -19.20 16.14
N ASP A 577 -27.66 -18.90 17.40
CA ASP A 577 -28.43 -19.81 18.26
C ASP A 577 -29.85 -20.10 17.76
N SER A 578 -30.38 -19.29 16.84
CA SER A 578 -31.71 -19.48 16.23
C SER A 578 -31.63 -20.23 14.89
N MET A 579 -30.42 -20.42 14.37
CA MET A 579 -30.15 -21.10 13.11
C MET A 579 -29.65 -22.53 13.37
N ARG A 580 -30.11 -23.48 12.56
CA ARG A 580 -29.56 -24.85 12.51
C ARG A 580 -28.39 -24.94 11.53
N ILE A 581 -28.46 -24.22 10.41
CA ILE A 581 -27.40 -24.16 9.39
C ILE A 581 -27.12 -22.69 9.08
N MET A 582 -25.85 -22.28 9.13
CA MET A 582 -25.36 -20.96 8.73
C MET A 582 -23.86 -21.06 8.46
N ASN A 583 -23.33 -20.36 7.44
CA ASN A 583 -21.90 -20.38 7.06
C ASN A 583 -21.32 -21.81 6.94
N SER A 584 -22.02 -22.65 6.16
CA SER A 584 -21.70 -24.07 6.01
C SER A 584 -21.03 -24.41 4.66
N GLU A 585 -20.32 -23.47 4.05
CA GLU A 585 -19.68 -23.64 2.74
C GLU A 585 -18.65 -24.77 2.69
N ASN A 586 -18.09 -25.17 3.83
CA ASN A 586 -17.14 -26.28 3.94
C ASN A 586 -17.79 -27.59 4.43
N ASN A 587 -19.07 -27.56 4.80
CA ASN A 587 -19.74 -28.64 5.54
C ASN A 587 -21.02 -29.11 4.80
N PRO A 588 -20.91 -29.69 3.58
CA PRO A 588 -22.08 -30.15 2.81
C PRO A 588 -22.92 -31.20 3.55
N GLU A 589 -22.31 -31.99 4.43
CA GLU A 589 -22.96 -33.04 5.23
C GLU A 589 -24.02 -32.53 6.22
N LEU A 590 -24.03 -31.24 6.53
CA LEU A 590 -25.06 -30.61 7.37
C LEU A 590 -26.42 -30.48 6.66
N TRP A 591 -26.43 -30.55 5.32
CA TRP A 591 -27.62 -30.32 4.51
C TRP A 591 -28.40 -31.63 4.32
N SER A 592 -29.61 -31.68 4.89
CA SER A 592 -30.53 -32.80 4.62
C SER A 592 -31.19 -32.65 3.25
N GLN A 593 -31.73 -33.75 2.72
CA GLN A 593 -32.50 -33.72 1.48
C GLN A 593 -33.71 -32.78 1.57
N GLU A 594 -34.38 -32.72 2.72
CA GLU A 594 -35.50 -31.81 2.96
C GLU A 594 -35.07 -30.34 2.91
N ASP A 595 -33.90 -30.02 3.48
CA ASP A 595 -33.36 -28.66 3.46
C ASP A 595 -33.10 -28.18 2.03
N ILE A 596 -32.45 -29.04 1.23
CA ILE A 596 -32.13 -28.74 -0.16
C ILE A 596 -33.43 -28.49 -0.96
N LEU A 597 -34.45 -29.35 -0.79
CA LEU A 597 -35.75 -29.19 -1.44
C LEU A 597 -36.47 -27.90 -1.01
N ASN A 598 -36.44 -27.57 0.28
CA ASN A 598 -37.07 -26.36 0.81
C ASN A 598 -36.38 -25.09 0.29
N VAL A 599 -35.06 -25.08 0.17
CA VAL A 599 -34.30 -23.98 -0.44
C VAL A 599 -34.67 -23.83 -1.91
N ILE A 600 -34.66 -24.91 -2.69
CA ILE A 600 -35.06 -24.91 -4.12
C ILE A 600 -36.48 -24.34 -4.25
N LYS A 601 -37.43 -24.82 -3.46
CA LYS A 601 -38.82 -24.34 -3.49
C LYS A 601 -38.93 -22.84 -3.17
N SER A 602 -38.15 -22.36 -2.21
CA SER A 602 -38.19 -20.97 -1.75
C SER A 602 -37.63 -20.01 -2.80
N ILE A 603 -36.47 -20.31 -3.39
CA ILE A 603 -35.90 -19.47 -4.45
C ILE A 603 -36.74 -19.53 -5.74
N SER A 604 -37.29 -20.69 -6.10
CA SER A 604 -38.19 -20.79 -7.25
C SER A 604 -39.48 -19.99 -7.08
N ARG A 605 -39.99 -19.85 -5.85
CA ARG A 605 -41.13 -18.96 -5.56
C ARG A 605 -40.79 -17.50 -5.85
N PHE A 606 -39.58 -17.06 -5.55
CA PHE A 606 -39.09 -15.73 -5.91
C PHE A 606 -38.99 -15.59 -7.43
N HIS A 607 -38.30 -16.51 -8.10
CA HIS A 607 -38.11 -16.52 -9.56
C HIS A 607 -39.42 -16.45 -10.35
N LYS A 608 -40.49 -17.13 -9.90
CA LYS A 608 -41.81 -17.11 -10.56
C LYS A 608 -42.56 -15.79 -10.37
N LYS A 609 -42.31 -15.08 -9.26
CA LYS A 609 -43.01 -13.84 -8.91
C LYS A 609 -42.30 -12.59 -9.43
N ALA A 610 -40.98 -12.54 -9.31
CA ALA A 610 -40.16 -11.41 -9.70
C ALA A 610 -40.23 -11.18 -11.21
N LYS A 611 -40.59 -9.96 -11.63
CA LYS A 611 -40.50 -9.55 -13.03
C LYS A 611 -39.28 -8.67 -13.21
N VAL A 612 -38.62 -8.81 -14.35
CA VAL A 612 -37.45 -7.99 -14.71
C VAL A 612 -37.80 -6.49 -14.68
N SER A 613 -39.03 -6.12 -15.06
CA SER A 613 -39.52 -4.74 -15.03
C SER A 613 -39.58 -4.11 -13.64
N ASP A 614 -39.55 -4.92 -12.58
CA ASP A 614 -39.64 -4.44 -11.20
C ASP A 614 -38.29 -3.87 -10.72
N PHE A 615 -37.21 -4.04 -11.51
CA PHE A 615 -35.85 -3.67 -11.14
C PHE A 615 -35.17 -2.80 -12.20
N LYS A 616 -34.70 -1.63 -11.80
CA LYS A 616 -34.01 -0.63 -12.61
C LYS A 616 -32.51 -0.92 -12.76
N HIS A 617 -31.87 -1.51 -11.74
CA HIS A 617 -30.41 -1.68 -11.73
C HIS A 617 -29.95 -3.13 -11.98
N VAL A 618 -30.86 -4.10 -11.87
CA VAL A 618 -30.59 -5.50 -12.21
C VAL A 618 -30.62 -5.65 -13.73
N ARG A 619 -29.59 -6.26 -14.31
CA ARG A 619 -29.42 -6.39 -15.77
C ARG A 619 -29.22 -7.84 -16.15
N GLN A 620 -29.46 -8.13 -17.43
CA GLN A 620 -29.13 -9.42 -18.02
C GLN A 620 -27.65 -9.74 -17.84
N PHE A 621 -27.34 -10.97 -17.42
CA PHE A 621 -25.98 -11.45 -17.35
C PHE A 621 -25.53 -11.92 -18.73
N GLU A 622 -24.58 -11.19 -19.31
CA GLU A 622 -24.10 -11.42 -20.67
C GLU A 622 -22.58 -11.68 -20.64
N PRO A 623 -22.13 -12.87 -20.18
CA PRO A 623 -20.71 -13.16 -20.00
C PRO A 623 -19.90 -13.01 -21.30
N TRP A 624 -20.55 -13.20 -22.46
CA TRP A 624 -19.94 -13.02 -23.78
C TRP A 624 -19.53 -11.56 -24.10
N LYS A 625 -20.02 -10.55 -23.37
CA LYS A 625 -19.53 -9.17 -23.48
C LYS A 625 -18.17 -8.96 -22.82
N SER A 626 -17.70 -9.94 -22.04
CA SER A 626 -16.44 -9.91 -21.31
C SER A 626 -15.54 -11.10 -21.65
N LYS A 627 -15.66 -11.66 -22.88
CA LYS A 627 -14.84 -12.80 -23.35
C LYS A 627 -13.35 -12.68 -23.03
N PRO A 628 -12.66 -11.55 -23.32
CA PRO A 628 -11.23 -11.45 -23.04
C PRO A 628 -10.87 -11.65 -21.56
N PHE A 629 -11.73 -11.16 -20.66
CA PHE A 629 -11.56 -11.30 -19.22
C PHE A 629 -11.73 -12.75 -18.77
N TYR A 630 -12.84 -13.40 -19.13
CA TYR A 630 -13.09 -14.79 -18.74
C TYR A 630 -12.11 -15.78 -19.37
N LYS A 631 -11.71 -15.57 -20.64
CA LYS A 631 -10.64 -16.37 -21.27
C LYS A 631 -9.33 -16.23 -20.51
N LYS A 632 -8.97 -15.02 -20.08
CA LYS A 632 -7.73 -14.79 -19.33
C LYS A 632 -7.76 -15.46 -17.96
N ILE A 633 -8.87 -15.38 -17.23
CA ILE A 633 -9.04 -16.09 -15.95
C ILE A 633 -8.95 -17.60 -16.17
N MET A 634 -9.70 -18.14 -17.13
CA MET A 634 -9.68 -19.58 -17.42
C MET A 634 -8.29 -20.08 -17.82
N ALA A 635 -7.55 -19.31 -18.62
CA ALA A 635 -6.17 -19.66 -18.98
C ALA A 635 -5.23 -19.70 -17.76
N ILE A 636 -5.42 -18.81 -16.78
CA ILE A 636 -4.65 -18.84 -15.52
C ILE A 636 -5.06 -20.04 -14.66
N LEU A 637 -6.37 -20.30 -14.52
CA LEU A 637 -6.89 -21.49 -13.83
C LEU A 637 -6.26 -22.78 -14.38
N ILE A 638 -6.29 -22.95 -15.71
CA ILE A 638 -5.76 -24.13 -16.41
C ILE A 638 -4.24 -24.26 -16.18
N ARG A 639 -3.52 -23.15 -16.18
CA ARG A 639 -2.05 -23.13 -16.07
C ARG A 639 -1.56 -23.33 -14.63
N GLU A 640 -2.22 -22.70 -13.66
CA GLU A 640 -1.69 -22.54 -12.28
C GLU A 640 -2.43 -23.36 -11.23
N CYS A 641 -3.71 -23.70 -11.45
CA CYS A 641 -4.60 -24.21 -10.40
C CYS A 641 -5.16 -25.61 -10.71
N THR A 642 -4.94 -26.13 -11.92
CA THR A 642 -5.62 -27.35 -12.40
C THR A 642 -4.75 -28.60 -12.30
N ASP A 643 -5.32 -29.68 -11.76
CA ASP A 643 -4.73 -31.02 -11.79
C ASP A 643 -4.97 -31.70 -13.16
N GLN A 644 -4.06 -32.60 -13.60
CA GLN A 644 -4.12 -33.24 -14.93
C GLN A 644 -5.48 -33.86 -15.29
N LYS A 645 -6.21 -34.38 -14.29
CA LYS A 645 -7.53 -35.01 -14.46
C LYS A 645 -8.60 -34.06 -15.00
N ASN A 646 -8.59 -32.79 -14.59
CA ASN A 646 -9.64 -31.81 -14.93
C ASN A 646 -9.24 -30.89 -16.10
N ALA A 647 -7.97 -30.93 -16.53
CA ALA A 647 -7.42 -30.05 -17.55
C ALA A 647 -8.16 -30.16 -18.89
N ALA A 648 -8.56 -31.37 -19.30
CA ALA A 648 -9.26 -31.55 -20.57
C ALA A 648 -10.63 -30.85 -20.59
N VAL A 649 -11.44 -31.03 -19.55
CA VAL A 649 -12.78 -30.42 -19.42
C VAL A 649 -12.69 -28.89 -19.32
N LEU A 650 -11.72 -28.37 -18.56
CA LEU A 650 -11.52 -26.93 -18.44
C LEU A 650 -11.02 -26.28 -19.74
N ASN A 651 -10.18 -26.98 -20.52
CA ASN A 651 -9.79 -26.52 -21.86
C ASN A 651 -10.97 -26.50 -22.83
N ASP A 652 -11.84 -27.51 -22.78
CA ASP A 652 -13.07 -27.51 -23.58
C ASP A 652 -13.98 -26.33 -23.22
N LEU A 653 -14.23 -26.09 -21.93
CA LEU A 653 -14.96 -24.92 -21.45
C LEU A 653 -14.32 -23.59 -21.89
N TYR A 654 -12.99 -23.50 -21.89
CA TYR A 654 -12.27 -22.32 -22.39
C TYR A 654 -12.57 -22.04 -23.88
N HIS A 655 -12.69 -23.08 -24.70
CA HIS A 655 -13.06 -22.94 -26.12
C HIS A 655 -14.54 -22.59 -26.30
N GLN A 656 -15.43 -23.15 -25.47
CA GLN A 656 -16.86 -22.89 -25.51
C GLN A 656 -17.25 -21.43 -25.18
N ILE A 657 -16.37 -20.66 -24.54
CA ILE A 657 -16.58 -19.21 -24.28
C ILE A 657 -16.99 -18.45 -25.55
N GLU A 658 -16.51 -18.86 -26.72
CA GLU A 658 -16.86 -18.19 -27.97
C GLU A 658 -18.33 -18.34 -28.36
N GLY A 659 -18.94 -19.49 -28.02
CA GLY A 659 -20.30 -19.87 -28.41
C GLY A 659 -21.38 -19.56 -27.37
N LEU A 660 -21.04 -19.05 -26.18
CA LEU A 660 -22.01 -18.83 -25.08
C LEU A 660 -23.20 -17.96 -25.47
N GLN A 661 -23.02 -16.97 -26.35
CA GLN A 661 -24.13 -16.13 -26.81
C GLN A 661 -25.12 -16.96 -27.64
N THR A 662 -24.61 -17.67 -28.65
CA THR A 662 -25.42 -18.50 -29.54
C THR A 662 -26.12 -19.60 -28.76
N GLU A 663 -25.42 -20.25 -27.82
CA GLU A 663 -26.02 -21.28 -26.95
C GLU A 663 -27.17 -20.70 -26.11
N SER A 664 -26.98 -19.52 -25.49
CA SER A 664 -28.03 -18.82 -24.74
C SER A 664 -29.26 -18.50 -25.60
N GLU A 665 -29.07 -18.10 -26.86
CA GLU A 665 -30.14 -17.76 -27.80
C GLU A 665 -30.97 -18.99 -28.23
N THR A 666 -30.39 -20.19 -28.16
CA THR A 666 -31.12 -21.44 -28.48
C THR A 666 -32.03 -21.94 -27.37
N ILE A 667 -31.88 -21.42 -26.14
CA ILE A 667 -32.61 -21.88 -24.96
C ILE A 667 -33.94 -21.14 -24.88
N VAL A 668 -35.04 -21.83 -25.20
CA VAL A 668 -36.40 -21.30 -25.16
C VAL A 668 -36.97 -21.41 -23.75
N LEU A 669 -36.31 -20.78 -22.77
CA LEU A 669 -36.77 -20.70 -21.38
C LEU A 669 -36.89 -19.26 -20.95
N LYS A 670 -37.86 -18.98 -20.07
CA LYS A 670 -38.03 -17.63 -19.52
C LYS A 670 -36.93 -17.31 -18.52
N GLN A 671 -36.21 -16.22 -18.76
CA GLN A 671 -35.27 -15.64 -17.80
C GLN A 671 -36.00 -14.90 -16.67
N THR A 672 -35.37 -14.83 -15.51
CA THR A 672 -35.88 -14.19 -14.30
C THR A 672 -34.76 -13.46 -13.56
N VAL A 673 -35.09 -12.73 -12.51
CA VAL A 673 -34.09 -12.19 -11.59
C VAL A 673 -33.56 -13.31 -10.73
N ILE A 674 -32.25 -13.53 -10.78
CA ILE A 674 -31.52 -14.54 -10.03
C ILE A 674 -30.67 -13.88 -8.93
N HIS A 675 -30.33 -14.64 -7.89
CA HIS A 675 -29.44 -14.19 -6.83
C HIS A 675 -27.98 -14.08 -7.30
N ASN A 676 -27.51 -15.01 -8.15
CA ASN A 676 -26.18 -15.03 -8.78
C ASN A 676 -24.97 -15.07 -7.81
N ASP A 677 -25.25 -15.42 -6.55
CA ASP A 677 -24.31 -15.75 -5.47
C ASP A 677 -25.02 -16.70 -4.49
N PHE A 678 -25.77 -17.67 -5.04
CA PHE A 678 -26.72 -18.49 -4.28
C PHE A 678 -26.02 -19.70 -3.66
N ASN A 679 -25.30 -19.47 -2.57
CA ASN A 679 -24.51 -20.49 -1.86
C ASN A 679 -24.75 -20.44 -0.34
N PRO A 680 -24.32 -21.46 0.43
CA PRO A 680 -24.55 -21.58 1.87
C PRO A 680 -24.03 -20.45 2.77
N ARG A 681 -23.23 -19.51 2.24
CA ARG A 681 -22.83 -18.30 2.97
C ARG A 681 -23.94 -17.25 3.02
N ASN A 682 -24.86 -17.33 2.06
CA ASN A 682 -25.96 -16.41 1.81
C ASN A 682 -27.33 -17.04 2.13
N ILE A 683 -27.32 -18.23 2.74
CA ILE A 683 -28.52 -18.99 3.09
C ILE A 683 -28.36 -19.54 4.50
N ALA A 684 -29.32 -19.26 5.37
CA ALA A 684 -29.43 -19.87 6.69
C ALA A 684 -30.70 -20.72 6.79
N ILE A 685 -30.64 -21.80 7.55
CA ILE A 685 -31.81 -22.62 7.89
C ILE A 685 -32.14 -22.41 9.35
N THR A 686 -33.36 -21.95 9.64
CA THR A 686 -33.85 -21.79 11.02
C THR A 686 -34.00 -23.15 11.72
N LYS A 687 -34.07 -23.15 13.06
CA LYS A 687 -34.43 -24.37 13.82
C LYS A 687 -35.78 -24.99 13.41
N ALA A 688 -36.68 -24.18 12.84
CA ALA A 688 -37.96 -24.63 12.30
C ALA A 688 -37.88 -25.18 10.86
N GLY A 689 -36.69 -25.25 10.26
CA GLY A 689 -36.50 -25.77 8.90
C GLY A 689 -36.80 -24.76 7.78
N LEU A 690 -37.14 -23.50 8.13
CA LEU A 690 -37.39 -22.45 7.15
C LEU A 690 -36.06 -21.88 6.61
N PRO A 691 -35.86 -21.80 5.28
CA PRO A 691 -34.69 -21.14 4.69
C PRO A 691 -34.86 -19.62 4.66
N ILE A 692 -33.79 -18.92 5.00
CA ILE A 692 -33.66 -17.46 4.97
C ILE A 692 -32.53 -17.11 3.98
N ILE A 693 -32.89 -16.38 2.92
CA ILE A 693 -31.99 -16.00 1.83
C ILE A 693 -31.62 -14.52 1.98
N TYR A 694 -30.33 -14.21 1.98
CA TYR A 694 -29.80 -12.87 2.20
C TYR A 694 -28.59 -12.57 1.32
N ASP A 695 -28.20 -11.29 1.25
CA ASP A 695 -27.07 -10.81 0.43
C ASP A 695 -27.26 -10.84 -1.10
N TRP A 696 -28.31 -10.16 -1.55
CA TRP A 696 -28.70 -10.05 -2.96
C TRP A 696 -27.83 -9.09 -3.80
N GLU A 697 -26.60 -8.80 -3.39
CA GLU A 697 -25.76 -7.75 -3.98
C GLU A 697 -25.28 -8.04 -5.42
N LEU A 698 -25.27 -9.32 -5.80
CA LEU A 698 -24.82 -9.79 -7.11
C LEU A 698 -25.95 -10.13 -8.08
N ALA A 699 -27.20 -9.80 -7.72
CA ALA A 699 -28.38 -10.14 -8.52
C ALA A 699 -28.26 -9.71 -9.99
N MET A 700 -28.70 -10.59 -10.89
CA MET A 700 -28.71 -10.41 -12.35
C MET A 700 -30.01 -10.99 -12.93
N VAL A 701 -30.25 -10.76 -14.22
CA VAL A 701 -31.30 -11.48 -14.98
C VAL A 701 -30.64 -12.62 -15.75
N ASP A 702 -31.09 -13.84 -15.53
CA ASP A 702 -30.63 -15.05 -16.21
C ASP A 702 -31.66 -16.19 -16.05
N PHE A 703 -31.33 -17.40 -16.48
CA PHE A 703 -32.15 -18.58 -16.23
C PHE A 703 -32.18 -18.94 -14.73
N PRO A 704 -33.34 -19.35 -14.17
CA PRO A 704 -33.46 -19.72 -12.74
C PRO A 704 -32.52 -20.86 -12.32
N HIS A 705 -32.11 -21.67 -13.29
CA HIS A 705 -31.09 -22.71 -13.20
C HIS A 705 -29.78 -22.22 -12.57
N ARG A 706 -29.37 -20.98 -12.84
CA ARG A 706 -28.08 -20.42 -12.40
C ARG A 706 -27.91 -20.42 -10.88
N ASP A 707 -28.98 -20.14 -10.13
CA ASP A 707 -28.96 -20.20 -8.67
C ASP A 707 -28.89 -21.67 -8.20
N ILE A 708 -29.65 -22.57 -8.83
CA ILE A 708 -29.70 -23.98 -8.43
C ILE A 708 -28.37 -24.69 -8.66
N VAL A 709 -27.70 -24.46 -9.79
CA VAL A 709 -26.39 -25.09 -10.07
C VAL A 709 -25.33 -24.63 -9.08
N GLU A 710 -25.35 -23.37 -8.69
CA GLU A 710 -24.42 -22.83 -7.70
C GLU A 710 -24.66 -23.47 -6.34
N PHE A 711 -25.92 -23.45 -5.87
CA PHE A 711 -26.28 -24.02 -4.58
C PHE A 711 -25.91 -25.51 -4.49
N LEU A 712 -26.30 -26.31 -5.48
CA LEU A 712 -25.99 -27.75 -5.53
C LEU A 712 -24.48 -28.01 -5.57
N SER A 713 -23.69 -27.17 -6.26
CA SER A 713 -22.23 -27.32 -6.28
C SER A 713 -21.61 -27.18 -4.89
N PHE A 714 -22.23 -26.42 -3.98
CA PHE A 714 -21.77 -26.25 -2.61
C PHE A 714 -22.29 -27.34 -1.66
N VAL A 715 -23.57 -27.72 -1.75
CA VAL A 715 -24.23 -28.58 -0.75
C VAL A 715 -24.18 -30.07 -1.08
N LEU A 716 -23.91 -30.45 -2.33
CA LEU A 716 -23.71 -31.87 -2.65
C LEU A 716 -22.35 -32.36 -2.10
N PRO A 717 -22.32 -33.57 -1.50
CA PRO A 717 -21.07 -34.18 -1.06
C PRO A 717 -20.18 -34.53 -2.26
N LEU A 718 -18.86 -34.64 -2.07
CA LEU A 718 -17.91 -34.87 -3.17
C LEU A 718 -18.19 -36.17 -3.98
N HIS A 719 -18.81 -37.16 -3.35
CA HIS A 719 -19.14 -38.47 -3.95
C HIS A 719 -20.65 -38.69 -4.14
N PHE A 720 -21.37 -37.66 -4.59
CA PHE A 720 -22.80 -37.78 -4.93
C PHE A 720 -23.04 -38.64 -6.20
N THR A 721 -24.22 -39.22 -6.35
CA THR A 721 -24.59 -40.04 -7.51
C THR A 721 -25.39 -39.26 -8.56
N LYS A 722 -25.42 -39.75 -9.80
CA LYS A 722 -26.24 -39.21 -10.89
C LYS A 722 -27.72 -39.16 -10.51
N GLU A 723 -28.24 -40.22 -9.88
CA GLU A 723 -29.64 -40.29 -9.45
C GLU A 723 -29.98 -39.20 -8.42
N THR A 724 -29.09 -38.97 -7.47
CA THR A 724 -29.24 -37.93 -6.43
C THR A 724 -29.27 -36.54 -7.06
N PHE A 725 -28.38 -36.28 -8.01
CA PHE A 725 -28.34 -35.00 -8.72
C PHE A 725 -29.62 -34.77 -9.53
N PHE A 726 -30.01 -35.74 -10.37
CA PHE A 726 -31.22 -35.67 -11.18
C PHE A 726 -32.51 -35.61 -10.37
N PHE A 727 -32.53 -36.17 -9.16
CA PHE A 727 -33.64 -36.02 -8.23
C PHE A 727 -33.92 -34.54 -7.92
N TYR A 728 -32.89 -33.75 -7.59
CA TYR A 728 -33.05 -32.32 -7.33
C TYR A 728 -33.39 -31.51 -8.59
N LEU A 729 -32.82 -31.86 -9.74
CA LEU A 729 -33.17 -31.20 -11.01
C LEU A 729 -34.64 -31.44 -11.38
N LYS A 730 -35.13 -32.67 -11.20
CA LYS A 730 -36.55 -33.01 -11.41
C LYS A 730 -37.45 -32.31 -10.40
N ALA A 731 -37.04 -32.19 -9.14
CA ALA A 731 -37.77 -31.45 -8.14
C ALA A 731 -37.93 -29.96 -8.53
N HIS A 732 -36.88 -29.33 -9.04
CA HIS A 732 -36.95 -27.97 -9.57
C HIS A 732 -37.85 -27.87 -10.81
N TYR A 733 -37.70 -28.78 -11.78
CA TYR A 733 -38.52 -28.83 -13.00
C TYR A 733 -40.02 -28.94 -12.71
N ASN A 734 -40.40 -29.79 -11.76
CA ASN A 734 -41.80 -30.01 -11.39
C ASN A 734 -42.48 -28.74 -10.83
N ILE A 735 -41.72 -27.73 -10.39
CA ILE A 735 -42.26 -26.44 -9.94
C ILE A 735 -42.70 -25.56 -11.12
N TYR A 736 -42.08 -25.74 -12.29
CA TYR A 736 -42.34 -24.94 -13.50
C TYR A 736 -43.31 -25.64 -14.46
N SER A 737 -43.21 -26.97 -14.61
CA SER A 737 -44.14 -27.92 -15.27
C SER A 737 -44.69 -27.58 -16.68
N SER A 738 -44.39 -26.42 -17.26
CA SER A 738 -44.85 -25.97 -18.59
C SER A 738 -43.88 -26.27 -19.72
N GLU A 739 -42.63 -26.58 -19.41
CA GLU A 739 -41.53 -26.74 -20.38
C GLU A 739 -41.20 -28.21 -20.62
N SER A 740 -40.57 -28.53 -21.75
CA SER A 740 -40.03 -29.87 -22.01
C SER A 740 -38.85 -30.17 -21.07
N TRP A 741 -38.80 -31.38 -20.50
CA TRP A 741 -37.66 -31.83 -19.70
C TRP A 741 -36.32 -31.72 -20.47
N LYS A 742 -36.34 -31.98 -21.79
CA LYS A 742 -35.14 -31.85 -22.64
C LYS A 742 -34.65 -30.41 -22.72
N ASP A 743 -35.55 -29.45 -22.91
CA ASP A 743 -35.18 -28.04 -22.99
C ASP A 743 -34.81 -27.46 -21.62
N TRP A 744 -35.40 -27.99 -20.54
CA TRP A 744 -35.01 -27.68 -19.17
C TRP A 744 -33.57 -28.11 -18.86
N LEU A 745 -33.17 -29.31 -19.28
CA LEU A 745 -31.80 -29.80 -19.12
C LEU A 745 -30.77 -28.93 -19.86
N LYS A 746 -31.11 -28.39 -21.04
CA LYS A 746 -30.24 -27.42 -21.73
C LYS A 746 -29.99 -26.17 -20.89
N GLY A 747 -31.01 -25.69 -20.18
CA GLY A 747 -30.89 -24.59 -19.22
C GLY A 747 -29.89 -24.87 -18.09
N TYR A 748 -29.90 -26.09 -17.55
CA TYR A 748 -28.91 -26.55 -16.57
C TYR A 748 -27.51 -26.65 -17.14
N SER A 749 -27.35 -27.29 -18.31
CA SER A 749 -26.07 -27.45 -19.01
C SER A 749 -25.40 -26.09 -19.23
N TYR A 750 -26.14 -25.14 -19.82
CA TYR A 750 -25.68 -23.78 -20.04
C TYR A 750 -25.32 -23.05 -18.74
N SER A 751 -26.21 -23.05 -17.75
CA SER A 751 -26.00 -22.31 -16.50
C SER A 751 -24.79 -22.83 -15.72
N LEU A 752 -24.55 -24.14 -15.75
CA LEU A 752 -23.41 -24.77 -15.09
C LEU A 752 -22.08 -24.40 -15.79
N LYS A 753 -22.04 -24.41 -17.13
CA LYS A 753 -20.87 -23.94 -17.90
C LYS A 753 -20.54 -22.49 -17.57
N VAL A 754 -21.55 -21.61 -17.62
CA VAL A 754 -21.39 -20.18 -17.28
C VAL A 754 -20.91 -20.00 -15.85
N TYR A 755 -21.48 -20.73 -14.88
CA TYR A 755 -21.06 -20.69 -13.49
C TYR A 755 -19.58 -21.06 -13.30
N ILE A 756 -19.12 -22.15 -13.95
CA ILE A 756 -17.72 -22.58 -13.90
C ILE A 756 -16.80 -21.52 -14.50
N ILE A 757 -17.14 -21.04 -15.72
CA ILE A 757 -16.34 -20.07 -16.48
C ILE A 757 -16.21 -18.73 -15.76
N THR A 758 -17.24 -18.31 -15.00
CA THR A 758 -17.31 -16.97 -14.43
C THR A 758 -16.97 -16.92 -12.94
N ARG A 759 -17.69 -17.68 -12.09
CA ARG A 759 -17.59 -17.58 -10.63
C ARG A 759 -16.54 -18.52 -10.04
N LEU A 760 -16.55 -19.79 -10.44
CA LEU A 760 -15.59 -20.76 -9.89
C LEU A 760 -14.16 -20.49 -10.35
N SER A 761 -13.99 -20.14 -11.63
CA SER A 761 -12.70 -19.73 -12.16
C SER A 761 -12.14 -18.52 -11.42
N PHE A 762 -13.00 -17.58 -11.02
CA PHE A 762 -12.60 -16.44 -10.20
C PHE A 762 -12.16 -16.87 -8.80
N TYR A 763 -12.89 -17.75 -8.11
CA TYR A 763 -12.50 -18.23 -6.78
C TYR A 763 -11.14 -18.94 -6.79
N GLU A 764 -10.91 -19.83 -7.75
CA GLU A 764 -9.64 -20.56 -7.86
C GLU A 764 -8.47 -19.64 -8.20
N VAL A 765 -8.64 -18.73 -9.16
CA VAL A 765 -7.57 -17.80 -9.56
C VAL A 765 -7.28 -16.79 -8.43
N ALA A 766 -8.30 -16.29 -7.74
CA ALA A 766 -8.11 -15.47 -6.54
C ALA A 766 -7.45 -16.26 -5.39
N GLY A 767 -7.65 -17.59 -5.36
CA GLY A 767 -7.00 -18.58 -4.49
C GLY A 767 -5.48 -18.47 -4.41
N LEU A 768 -4.83 -18.02 -5.49
CA LEU A 768 -3.37 -17.81 -5.55
C LEU A 768 -2.86 -16.74 -4.57
N LEU A 769 -3.75 -15.86 -4.07
CA LEU A 769 -3.42 -14.78 -3.13
C LEU A 769 -4.19 -14.87 -1.82
N VAL A 770 -5.39 -15.46 -1.83
CA VAL A 770 -6.28 -15.57 -0.67
C VAL A 770 -6.86 -16.97 -0.65
N THR A 771 -6.59 -17.74 0.40
CA THR A 771 -7.06 -19.12 0.52
C THR A 771 -8.57 -19.18 0.67
N TYR A 772 -9.24 -19.96 -0.18
CA TYR A 772 -10.67 -20.29 -0.09
C TYR A 772 -10.83 -21.81 0.04
N ASP A 773 -10.95 -22.33 1.26
CA ASP A 773 -10.90 -23.78 1.52
C ASP A 773 -11.97 -24.59 0.76
N PHE A 774 -13.12 -23.97 0.46
CA PHE A 774 -14.20 -24.61 -0.27
C PHE A 774 -13.96 -24.70 -1.79
N SER A 775 -13.14 -23.82 -2.38
CA SER A 775 -13.20 -23.54 -3.83
C SER A 775 -12.89 -24.77 -4.68
N LYS A 776 -11.85 -25.51 -4.33
CA LYS A 776 -11.41 -26.71 -5.07
C LYS A 776 -12.45 -27.83 -4.99
N ARG A 777 -13.09 -28.00 -3.82
CA ARG A 777 -14.17 -28.98 -3.62
C ARG A 777 -15.36 -28.63 -4.52
N VAL A 778 -15.81 -27.39 -4.48
CA VAL A 778 -16.97 -26.92 -5.25
C VAL A 778 -16.72 -27.01 -6.75
N LEU A 779 -15.50 -26.70 -7.22
CA LEU A 779 -15.12 -26.89 -8.63
C LEU A 779 -15.23 -28.36 -9.04
N ASN A 780 -14.72 -29.29 -8.23
CA ASN A 780 -14.81 -30.73 -8.53
C ASN A 780 -16.26 -31.22 -8.56
N THR A 781 -17.11 -30.77 -7.62
CA THR A 781 -18.54 -31.08 -7.63
C THR A 781 -19.21 -30.56 -8.90
N ALA A 782 -18.95 -29.31 -9.29
CA ALA A 782 -19.51 -28.71 -10.51
C ALA A 782 -19.07 -29.44 -11.79
N LEU A 783 -17.80 -29.85 -11.88
CA LEU A 783 -17.31 -30.65 -13.01
C LEU A 783 -17.95 -32.05 -13.06
N ALA A 784 -18.20 -32.68 -11.91
CA ALA A 784 -18.94 -33.94 -11.86
C ALA A 784 -20.40 -33.78 -12.30
N MET A 785 -21.07 -32.69 -11.87
CA MET A 785 -22.42 -32.35 -12.33
C MET A 785 -22.46 -32.17 -13.86
N LEU A 786 -21.44 -31.54 -14.44
CA LEU A 786 -21.35 -31.30 -15.89
C LEU A 786 -21.20 -32.62 -16.65
N ASN A 787 -20.38 -33.54 -16.14
CA ASN A 787 -20.24 -34.88 -16.73
C ASN A 787 -21.56 -35.65 -16.72
N TYR A 788 -22.33 -35.61 -15.61
CA TYR A 788 -23.63 -36.29 -15.54
C TYR A 788 -24.67 -35.71 -16.51
N LEU A 789 -24.61 -34.42 -16.82
CA LEU A 789 -25.48 -33.82 -17.85
C LEU A 789 -25.07 -34.26 -19.25
N ALA A 790 -23.77 -34.37 -19.54
CA ALA A 790 -23.26 -34.79 -20.84
C ALA A 790 -23.57 -36.28 -21.18
N GLU A 791 -23.77 -37.13 -20.18
CA GLU A 791 -24.18 -38.53 -20.38
C GLU A 791 -25.66 -38.72 -20.78
N ASP A 792 -26.51 -37.70 -20.57
CA ASP A 792 -27.96 -37.73 -20.85
C ASP A 792 -28.39 -36.79 -22.01
N GLU A 793 -27.45 -36.05 -22.62
CA GLU A 793 -27.62 -35.31 -23.88
C GLU A 793 -27.54 -36.24 -25.10
#